data_AF-A0A9D9MJ18-F1
#
_entry.id   AF-A0A9D9MJ18-F1
#
_cell.length_a   1.000
_cell.length_b   1.000
_cell.length_c   1.000
_cell.angle_alpha   90.00
_cell.angle_beta   90.00
_cell.angle_gamma   90.00
#
_symmetry.space_group_name_H-M   'P 1'
#
loop_
_entity.id
_entity.type
_entity.pdbx_description
1 polymer ?
#
loop_
_entity_poly.entity_id
_entity_poly.type
_entity_poly.pdbx_seq_one_letter_code
_entity_poly.pdbx_strand_id
1 'polypeptide(L)'
;MDDTSGVWAVLVDALALREDPGAAVPFVETVLECLAAFHTAGSSGQAELDSLRAAAASIRAHSDWRDGTWRQYANPLQRGGRHSGSVDDRPLLACLVANRIATDERPALSGLRLLLILFTAGGGRQPGAATTVADAVRKAESMRAWRQVIGAMPQPGAAPADLQTWLDELSRHLATAEPPVDLANVPATSIRAFFAALQTLIGTVASTRPRQQAARAVHEDEDDSEPRGAVRTHAAIDSERRPGPKTTPGDGRDALVAERLRPIQEVLVFGDERPDWDPEPANLTLTTSPSLAADELPLSSASARSERRLGSYRLIEISLRLRWSWDHVNALDLRILVDVIAQDLADDGPRRAGATLCLAMLAFGRSAAQVLDLCVGEGHGTGEWIDAEGRWHRPVRRPVSAWRPAPALAPSLVTVAPAVVIELPEAVRNALSALLRRSSRPGRLGDLLGLPRGDANEVLSEWLEPLRRRWPSSRLTHGRIARTLSLELFAAAGEEVVVHGITATDESVPPIAGYYLALDHAKLAGACAQAWRRMFDAESASKDGPASVHGAPVLTRDAMLAWTASLRAAVSEAGALAGQHNAYCLYVLTHMLAATGHRPVNDPVESLDLLDLERGLALLADKAAHQPGEARLVPLCSLTVRLMHHWLEHLQRLARWVNAERPTLALQIESVLRPSSTRALPLFFLLGDDFETRRIDRTTLSLAMPAALAGLPANQFRRELATAAQRAAWPPELAQQILGHVDLSQSVFGPLSCQSPLSLDLLKPRLEDMLAAQGWVELASPLAEGPSRRGHPRPKHAPAATLLGSAQRRAQLASNLQRSLTHIDKTLRSWFRGRDLRQVSQSDVDRLYAEALGAREHPRTESELQAVQRIDGLLRWLKRRYALNHLRLPASRSLAATPVDHRQGDLLQLSLWRNLRAAFEAILHQRARRNARLTPVSQLAEALVGLVLYSFVCDPRAVAGLLEPSTWRLVHVPGLGIYLELRQLWPNHDEAVNR
;
A
#
# COMPACT_ATOMS: atom_id res chain seq x y z
N MET A 1 25.95 -29.19 -11.71
CA MET A 1 25.71 -30.56 -11.22
C MET A 1 25.45 -31.43 -12.45
N ASP A 2 26.42 -32.27 -12.82
CA ASP A 2 26.45 -33.14 -14.02
C ASP A 2 25.87 -34.54 -13.76
N ASP A 3 24.89 -34.68 -12.86
CA ASP A 3 24.21 -35.96 -12.66
C ASP A 3 22.88 -35.96 -13.41
N THR A 4 22.91 -36.44 -14.66
CA THR A 4 21.74 -36.51 -15.55
C THR A 4 20.93 -37.80 -15.40
N SER A 5 21.29 -38.70 -14.47
CA SER A 5 20.60 -40.00 -14.32
C SER A 5 20.44 -40.53 -12.88
N GLY A 6 20.95 -39.84 -11.85
CA GLY A 6 20.83 -40.25 -10.45
C GLY A 6 19.48 -39.94 -9.79
N VAL A 7 19.27 -40.49 -8.59
CA VAL A 7 18.06 -40.30 -7.75
C VAL A 7 17.74 -38.82 -7.52
N TRP A 8 18.77 -37.98 -7.43
CA TRP A 8 18.60 -36.54 -7.29
C TRP A 8 17.94 -35.90 -8.50
N ALA A 9 18.30 -36.32 -9.72
CA ALA A 9 17.68 -35.80 -10.95
C ALA A 9 16.20 -36.19 -11.04
N VAL A 10 15.87 -37.43 -10.67
CA VAL A 10 14.47 -37.92 -10.61
C VAL A 10 13.65 -37.07 -9.65
N LEU A 11 14.18 -36.74 -8.46
CA LEU A 11 13.49 -35.90 -7.49
C LEU A 11 13.36 -34.45 -7.96
N VAL A 12 14.40 -33.90 -8.60
CA VAL A 12 14.39 -32.55 -9.15
C VAL A 12 13.29 -32.40 -10.21
N ASP A 13 13.13 -33.39 -11.07
CA ASP A 13 12.13 -33.36 -12.12
C ASP A 13 10.72 -33.68 -11.56
N ALA A 14 10.58 -34.70 -10.69
CA ALA A 14 9.30 -35.09 -10.10
C ALA A 14 8.69 -34.01 -9.17
N LEU A 15 9.54 -33.23 -8.49
CA LEU A 15 9.11 -32.12 -7.64
C LEU A 15 9.10 -30.77 -8.38
N ALA A 16 9.45 -30.75 -9.68
CA ALA A 16 9.59 -29.55 -10.48
C ALA A 16 10.50 -28.47 -9.82
N LEU A 17 11.58 -28.91 -9.15
CA LEU A 17 12.52 -28.03 -8.45
C LEU A 17 13.26 -27.08 -9.40
N ARG A 18 13.41 -27.45 -10.68
CA ARG A 18 13.97 -26.55 -11.71
C ARG A 18 13.10 -25.32 -11.96
N GLU A 19 11.79 -25.46 -11.76
CA GLU A 19 10.80 -24.40 -11.95
C GLU A 19 10.63 -23.55 -10.68
N ASP A 20 11.10 -24.02 -9.52
CA ASP A 20 11.15 -23.26 -8.26
C ASP A 20 12.53 -23.37 -7.59
N PRO A 21 13.53 -22.61 -8.07
CA PRO A 21 14.89 -22.66 -7.53
C PRO A 21 14.97 -22.26 -6.05
N GLY A 22 14.00 -21.47 -5.56
CA GLY A 22 13.93 -21.05 -4.16
C GLY A 22 13.57 -22.18 -3.20
N ALA A 23 12.90 -23.23 -3.71
CA ALA A 23 12.52 -24.43 -2.97
C ALA A 23 13.68 -25.44 -2.81
N ALA A 24 14.72 -25.34 -3.65
CA ALA A 24 15.81 -26.30 -3.69
C ALA A 24 16.59 -26.35 -2.37
N VAL A 25 16.84 -25.22 -1.73
CA VAL A 25 17.61 -25.20 -0.48
C VAL A 25 16.82 -25.75 0.72
N PRO A 26 15.59 -25.29 1.01
CA PRO A 26 14.76 -25.91 2.03
C PRO A 26 14.57 -27.42 1.81
N PHE A 27 14.45 -27.84 0.55
CA PHE A 27 14.38 -29.27 0.21
C PHE A 27 15.66 -30.02 0.58
N VAL A 28 16.85 -29.49 0.23
CA VAL A 28 18.14 -30.08 0.62
C VAL A 28 18.28 -30.13 2.15
N GLU A 29 17.87 -29.08 2.86
CA GLU A 29 17.88 -29.08 4.33
C GLU A 29 16.95 -30.15 4.92
N THR A 30 15.80 -30.40 4.31
CA THR A 30 14.88 -31.48 4.70
C THR A 30 15.50 -32.85 4.43
N VAL A 31 16.13 -33.05 3.26
CA VAL A 31 16.83 -34.30 2.95
C VAL A 31 17.94 -34.57 3.97
N LEU A 32 18.76 -33.57 4.29
CA LEU A 32 19.81 -33.67 5.29
C LEU A 32 19.28 -34.03 6.68
N GLU A 33 18.15 -33.46 7.08
CA GLU A 33 17.50 -33.78 8.36
C GLU A 33 16.94 -35.20 8.39
N CYS A 34 16.26 -35.63 7.32
CA CYS A 34 15.78 -37.00 7.17
C CYS A 34 16.94 -38.01 7.25
N LEU A 35 18.06 -37.71 6.58
CA LEU A 35 19.27 -38.55 6.60
C LEU A 35 19.98 -38.55 7.96
N ALA A 36 19.83 -37.49 8.76
CA ALA A 36 20.34 -37.46 10.14
C ALA A 36 19.48 -38.32 11.08
N ALA A 37 18.16 -38.37 10.86
CA ALA A 37 17.24 -39.18 11.65
C ALA A 37 17.35 -40.69 11.33
N PHE A 38 17.62 -41.06 10.07
CA PHE A 38 17.69 -42.46 9.63
C PHE A 38 18.99 -42.79 8.88
N HIS A 39 19.79 -43.71 9.44
CA HIS A 39 21.10 -44.09 8.87
C HIS A 39 21.04 -45.29 7.91
N THR A 40 20.03 -46.14 8.00
CA THR A 40 19.81 -47.25 7.06
C THR A 40 18.35 -47.27 6.62
N ALA A 41 18.10 -47.69 5.38
CA ALA A 41 16.76 -47.88 4.82
C ALA A 41 16.35 -49.36 4.69
N GLY A 42 17.13 -50.28 5.28
CA GLY A 42 16.99 -51.71 4.99
C GLY A 42 17.33 -52.06 3.53
N SER A 43 17.12 -53.31 3.13
CA SER A 43 17.53 -53.81 1.80
C SER A 43 16.76 -53.20 0.62
N SER A 44 15.57 -52.64 0.84
CA SER A 44 14.64 -52.13 -0.19
C SER A 44 14.73 -50.63 -0.49
N GLY A 45 15.70 -49.90 0.06
CA GLY A 45 15.90 -48.48 -0.25
C GLY A 45 17.30 -47.92 0.06
N GLN A 46 18.24 -48.80 0.39
CA GLN A 46 19.59 -48.40 0.81
C GLN A 46 20.37 -47.74 -0.35
N ALA A 47 20.20 -48.21 -1.58
CA ALA A 47 20.89 -47.64 -2.74
C ALA A 47 20.44 -46.20 -3.01
N GLU A 48 19.14 -45.93 -2.91
CA GLU A 48 18.55 -44.60 -3.04
C GLU A 48 18.97 -43.69 -1.88
N LEU A 49 19.01 -44.22 -0.65
CA LEU A 49 19.47 -43.50 0.53
C LEU A 49 20.96 -43.10 0.42
N ASP A 50 21.80 -44.01 -0.06
CA ASP A 50 23.23 -43.76 -0.26
C ASP A 50 23.47 -42.77 -1.42
N SER A 51 22.66 -42.83 -2.48
CA SER A 51 22.65 -41.83 -3.56
C SER A 51 22.27 -40.44 -3.04
N LEU A 52 21.23 -40.35 -2.19
CA LEU A 52 20.82 -39.10 -1.53
C LEU A 52 21.92 -38.55 -0.61
N ARG A 53 22.63 -39.42 0.12
CA ARG A 53 23.79 -39.00 0.95
C ARG A 53 24.92 -38.45 0.10
N ALA A 54 25.28 -39.14 -0.98
CA ALA A 54 26.32 -38.68 -1.89
C ALA A 54 25.97 -37.32 -2.51
N ALA A 55 24.72 -37.14 -2.95
CA ALA A 55 24.22 -35.86 -3.47
C ALA A 55 24.27 -34.76 -2.41
N ALA A 56 23.76 -35.03 -1.20
CA ALA A 56 23.74 -34.06 -0.11
C ALA A 56 25.16 -33.67 0.36
N ALA A 57 26.10 -34.62 0.39
CA ALA A 57 27.51 -34.37 0.70
C ALA A 57 28.18 -33.50 -0.37
N SER A 58 27.90 -33.78 -1.66
CA SER A 58 28.39 -33.00 -2.79
C SER A 58 27.88 -31.54 -2.73
N ILE A 59 26.58 -31.35 -2.45
CA ILE A 59 25.98 -30.03 -2.29
C ILE A 59 26.61 -29.26 -1.10
N ARG A 60 26.82 -29.91 0.05
CA ARG A 60 27.49 -29.30 1.21
C ARG A 60 28.97 -28.97 0.97
N ALA A 61 29.61 -29.64 0.02
CA ALA A 61 31.00 -29.39 -0.33
C ALA A 61 31.18 -28.20 -1.29
N HIS A 62 30.12 -27.79 -1.99
CA HIS A 62 30.14 -26.66 -2.91
C HIS A 62 30.47 -25.35 -2.18
N SER A 63 31.27 -24.49 -2.82
CA SER A 63 31.70 -23.18 -2.26
C SER A 63 30.51 -22.37 -1.78
N ASP A 64 29.49 -22.29 -2.63
CA ASP A 64 28.32 -21.45 -2.42
C ASP A 64 27.51 -21.88 -1.19
N TRP A 65 27.56 -23.17 -0.81
CA TRP A 65 26.92 -23.69 0.40
C TRP A 65 27.72 -23.32 1.66
N ARG A 66 29.06 -23.36 1.58
CA ARG A 66 30.00 -23.15 2.70
C ARG A 66 30.16 -21.69 3.08
N ASP A 67 30.21 -20.78 2.12
CA ASP A 67 30.35 -19.34 2.35
C ASP A 67 29.01 -18.63 2.62
N GLY A 68 27.90 -19.37 2.50
CA GLY A 68 26.55 -18.87 2.72
C GLY A 68 26.01 -18.00 1.59
N THR A 69 26.73 -17.86 0.46
CA THR A 69 26.26 -17.11 -0.73
C THR A 69 25.02 -17.73 -1.36
N TRP A 70 24.78 -19.03 -1.15
CA TRP A 70 23.49 -19.67 -1.45
C TRP A 70 22.28 -18.92 -0.86
N ARG A 71 22.45 -18.26 0.30
CA ARG A 71 21.38 -17.45 0.92
C ARG A 71 21.03 -16.19 0.13
N GLN A 72 21.89 -15.76 -0.79
CA GLN A 72 21.61 -14.65 -1.71
C GLN A 72 20.76 -15.13 -2.90
N TYR A 73 20.93 -16.38 -3.33
CA TYR A 73 20.10 -17.02 -4.35
C TYR A 73 18.77 -17.58 -3.80
N ALA A 74 18.76 -18.02 -2.54
CA ALA A 74 17.55 -18.39 -1.81
C ALA A 74 16.87 -17.11 -1.28
N ASN A 75 15.90 -16.58 -2.03
CA ASN A 75 15.18 -15.34 -1.75
C ASN A 75 14.87 -15.15 -0.23
N PRO A 76 15.60 -14.26 0.48
CA PRO A 76 15.46 -14.09 1.93
C PRO A 76 14.08 -13.56 2.35
N LEU A 77 13.37 -12.91 1.43
CA LEU A 77 12.04 -12.31 1.65
C LEU A 77 10.92 -13.36 1.76
N GLN A 78 11.18 -14.64 1.47
CA GLN A 78 10.15 -15.70 1.42
C GLN A 78 10.27 -16.81 2.49
N ARG A 79 11.10 -16.65 3.53
CA ARG A 79 11.13 -17.61 4.66
C ARG A 79 9.83 -17.65 5.50
N GLY A 80 8.84 -16.84 5.13
CA GLY A 80 7.46 -16.89 5.63
C GLY A 80 6.49 -17.47 4.60
N GLY A 81 6.65 -18.74 4.23
CA GLY A 81 5.60 -19.56 3.62
C GLY A 81 5.20 -19.23 2.17
N ARG A 82 5.80 -19.95 1.21
CA ARG A 82 5.24 -20.50 -0.06
C ARG A 82 6.37 -20.69 -1.09
N HIS A 83 7.25 -21.66 -0.85
CA HIS A 83 8.27 -22.10 -1.82
C HIS A 83 7.72 -23.15 -2.81
N SER A 84 6.42 -23.12 -3.16
CA SER A 84 5.82 -24.24 -3.90
C SER A 84 4.45 -23.92 -4.53
N GLY A 85 4.24 -22.75 -5.13
CA GLY A 85 2.93 -22.40 -5.71
C GLY A 85 1.75 -22.55 -4.71
N SER A 86 0.51 -22.73 -5.20
CA SER A 86 -0.58 -23.15 -4.30
C SER A 86 -0.26 -24.53 -3.73
N VAL A 87 -0.59 -24.77 -2.45
CA VAL A 87 -0.49 -26.11 -1.84
C VAL A 87 -1.24 -27.16 -2.67
N ASP A 88 -2.29 -26.72 -3.37
CA ASP A 88 -3.10 -27.56 -4.27
C ASP A 88 -2.35 -27.95 -5.55
N ASP A 89 -1.35 -27.16 -5.97
CA ASP A 89 -0.60 -27.38 -7.21
C ASP A 89 0.60 -28.31 -7.00
N ARG A 90 1.30 -28.19 -5.87
CA ARG A 90 2.52 -28.97 -5.55
C ARG A 90 2.55 -29.48 -4.10
N PRO A 91 1.62 -30.37 -3.69
CA PRO A 91 1.45 -30.78 -2.29
C PRO A 91 2.68 -31.50 -1.71
N LEU A 92 3.41 -32.27 -2.52
CA LEU A 92 4.63 -32.95 -2.09
C LEU A 92 5.77 -31.96 -1.80
N LEU A 93 6.05 -31.06 -2.75
CA LEU A 93 7.06 -30.02 -2.55
C LEU A 93 6.71 -29.16 -1.34
N ALA A 94 5.45 -28.73 -1.22
CA ALA A 94 4.95 -27.93 -0.10
C ALA A 94 5.19 -28.59 1.26
N CYS A 95 5.01 -29.92 1.36
CA CYS A 95 5.28 -30.69 2.57
C CYS A 95 6.79 -30.76 2.90
N LEU A 96 7.62 -30.95 1.87
CA LEU A 96 9.06 -31.13 1.98
C LEU A 96 9.81 -29.82 2.24
N VAL A 97 9.19 -28.66 1.97
CA VAL A 97 9.78 -27.33 2.22
C VAL A 97 9.05 -26.54 3.32
N ALA A 98 8.09 -27.15 4.02
CA ALA A 98 7.32 -26.48 5.07
C ALA A 98 8.19 -26.02 6.25
N ASN A 99 7.79 -24.94 6.93
CA ASN A 99 8.44 -24.49 8.16
C ASN A 99 8.30 -25.56 9.26
N ARG A 100 9.43 -26.00 9.82
CA ARG A 100 9.58 -27.13 10.74
C ARG A 100 9.49 -26.66 12.19
N ILE A 101 8.27 -26.46 12.70
CA ILE A 101 7.99 -25.81 14.00
C ILE A 101 7.83 -26.84 15.14
N ALA A 102 7.46 -28.08 14.83
CA ALA A 102 7.28 -29.13 15.85
C ALA A 102 8.62 -29.69 16.36
N THR A 103 8.82 -29.70 17.67
CA THR A 103 10.08 -30.19 18.30
C THR A 103 10.01 -31.64 18.74
N ASP A 104 8.87 -32.13 19.24
CA ASP A 104 8.80 -33.43 19.95
C ASP A 104 8.46 -34.59 18.99
N GLU A 105 7.56 -34.36 18.03
CA GLU A 105 7.17 -35.34 16.98
C GLU A 105 8.09 -35.27 15.73
N ARG A 106 9.16 -34.48 15.82
CA ARG A 106 10.11 -34.19 14.74
C ARG A 106 10.75 -35.44 14.12
N PRO A 107 11.11 -36.48 14.88
CA PRO A 107 11.63 -37.71 14.30
C PRO A 107 10.61 -38.45 13.42
N ALA A 108 9.36 -38.60 13.90
CA ALA A 108 8.30 -39.25 13.12
C ALA A 108 7.95 -38.46 11.84
N LEU A 109 7.86 -37.13 11.93
CA LEU A 109 7.67 -36.26 10.76
C LEU A 109 8.80 -36.39 9.74
N SER A 110 10.04 -36.51 10.21
CA SER A 110 11.22 -36.72 9.34
C SER A 110 11.19 -38.09 8.66
N GLY A 111 10.73 -39.13 9.36
CA GLY A 111 10.54 -40.47 8.79
C GLY A 111 9.45 -40.51 7.71
N LEU A 112 8.32 -39.83 7.94
CA LEU A 112 7.26 -39.71 6.94
C LEU A 112 7.71 -38.93 5.69
N ARG A 113 8.51 -37.87 5.87
CA ARG A 113 9.12 -37.13 4.75
C ARG A 113 10.12 -38.00 3.97
N LEU A 114 10.93 -38.79 4.67
CA LEU A 114 11.87 -39.72 4.03
C LEU A 114 11.13 -40.79 3.21
N LEU A 115 10.02 -41.32 3.74
CA LEU A 115 9.15 -42.25 3.00
C LEU A 115 8.60 -41.62 1.71
N LEU A 116 8.15 -40.37 1.76
CA LEU A 116 7.68 -39.62 0.57
C LEU A 116 8.80 -39.38 -0.43
N ILE A 117 10.02 -39.09 0.03
CA ILE A 117 11.20 -38.92 -0.83
C ILE A 117 11.54 -40.24 -1.53
N LEU A 118 11.64 -41.35 -0.80
CA LEU A 118 11.95 -42.66 -1.35
C LEU A 118 10.86 -43.15 -2.33
N PHE A 119 9.59 -42.95 -1.99
CA PHE A 119 8.48 -43.26 -2.88
C PHE A 119 8.56 -42.49 -4.22
N THR A 120 8.93 -41.21 -4.14
CA THR A 120 9.04 -40.33 -5.31
C THR A 120 10.27 -40.70 -6.15
N ALA A 121 11.40 -40.98 -5.49
CA ALA A 121 12.63 -41.48 -6.12
C ALA A 121 12.43 -42.81 -6.86
N GLY A 122 11.61 -43.71 -6.31
CA GLY A 122 11.28 -45.01 -6.91
C GLY A 122 10.28 -44.96 -8.06
N GLY A 123 9.83 -43.77 -8.50
CA GLY A 123 8.86 -43.63 -9.60
C GLY A 123 7.45 -44.09 -9.26
N GLY A 124 7.02 -43.95 -8.00
CA GLY A 124 5.73 -44.42 -7.51
C GLY A 124 4.52 -43.92 -8.32
N ARG A 125 3.64 -44.85 -8.74
CA ARG A 125 2.46 -44.57 -9.60
C ARG A 125 1.17 -44.23 -8.83
N GLN A 126 1.25 -43.97 -7.52
CA GLN A 126 0.09 -43.75 -6.63
C GLN A 126 0.09 -42.30 -6.05
N PRO A 127 -0.16 -41.26 -6.87
CA PRO A 127 -0.05 -39.87 -6.43
C PRO A 127 -1.02 -39.51 -5.29
N GLY A 128 -2.23 -40.11 -5.26
CA GLY A 128 -3.25 -39.79 -4.24
C GLY A 128 -2.88 -40.18 -2.81
N ALA A 129 -2.15 -41.28 -2.62
CA ALA A 129 -1.66 -41.69 -1.29
C ALA A 129 -0.55 -40.75 -0.81
N ALA A 130 0.39 -40.41 -1.71
CA ALA A 130 1.47 -39.48 -1.43
C ALA A 130 0.95 -38.07 -1.08
N THR A 131 -0.04 -37.56 -1.82
CA THR A 131 -0.64 -36.24 -1.52
C THR A 131 -1.38 -36.23 -0.18
N THR A 132 -2.08 -37.33 0.17
CA THR A 132 -2.80 -37.44 1.44
C THR A 132 -1.85 -37.43 2.64
N VAL A 133 -0.75 -38.18 2.55
CA VAL A 133 0.28 -38.21 3.60
C VAL A 133 1.04 -36.87 3.67
N ALA A 134 1.38 -36.27 2.52
CA ALA A 134 2.04 -34.97 2.47
C ALA A 134 1.18 -33.86 3.12
N ASP A 135 -0.13 -33.84 2.86
CA ASP A 135 -1.03 -32.87 3.45
C ASP A 135 -1.19 -33.06 4.98
N ALA A 136 -1.23 -34.30 5.46
CA ALA A 136 -1.25 -34.60 6.89
C ALA A 136 0.03 -34.15 7.62
N VAL A 137 1.20 -34.46 7.07
CA VAL A 137 2.51 -34.04 7.59
C VAL A 137 2.59 -32.51 7.65
N ARG A 138 2.17 -31.83 6.58
CA ARG A 138 2.14 -30.36 6.53
C ARG A 138 1.16 -29.77 7.54
N LYS A 139 -0.05 -30.32 7.67
CA LYS A 139 -1.05 -29.87 8.65
C LYS A 139 -0.55 -30.04 10.08
N ALA A 140 0.24 -31.07 10.38
CA ALA A 140 0.83 -31.23 11.70
C ALA A 140 1.79 -30.07 12.08
N GLU A 141 2.48 -29.44 11.12
CA GLU A 141 3.36 -28.31 11.45
C GLU A 141 2.59 -27.09 12.01
N SER A 142 1.31 -26.92 11.66
CA SER A 142 0.49 -25.76 12.08
C SER A 142 -0.74 -26.11 12.92
N MET A 143 -1.22 -27.35 12.91
CA MET A 143 -2.46 -27.79 13.57
C MET A 143 -2.17 -28.77 14.71
N ARG A 144 -2.56 -28.38 15.94
CA ARG A 144 -2.38 -29.21 17.15
C ARG A 144 -3.07 -30.58 17.03
N ALA A 145 -4.25 -30.65 16.39
CA ALA A 145 -4.98 -31.90 16.21
C ALA A 145 -4.20 -32.93 15.37
N TRP A 146 -3.59 -32.50 14.25
CA TRP A 146 -2.75 -33.38 13.43
C TRP A 146 -1.41 -33.73 14.12
N ARG A 147 -0.88 -32.86 14.98
CA ARG A 147 0.26 -33.22 15.84
C ARG A 147 -0.08 -34.33 16.82
N GLN A 148 -1.25 -34.28 17.45
CA GLN A 148 -1.70 -35.35 18.34
C GLN A 148 -1.87 -36.69 17.61
N VAL A 149 -2.33 -36.68 16.36
CA VAL A 149 -2.40 -37.89 15.52
C VAL A 149 -1.01 -38.48 15.26
N ILE A 150 -0.02 -37.65 14.92
CA ILE A 150 1.35 -38.11 14.63
C ILE A 150 2.12 -38.47 15.91
N GLY A 151 1.90 -37.74 17.01
CA GLY A 151 2.50 -38.03 18.31
C GLY A 151 2.00 -39.34 18.93
N ALA A 152 0.82 -39.81 18.55
CA ALA A 152 0.30 -41.12 18.94
C ALA A 152 0.93 -42.30 18.17
N MET A 153 1.65 -42.02 17.06
CA MET A 153 2.36 -43.04 16.29
C MET A 153 3.67 -43.45 16.98
N PRO A 154 4.19 -44.66 16.69
CA PRO A 154 5.52 -45.06 17.13
C PRO A 154 6.56 -44.00 16.75
N GLN A 155 7.29 -43.49 17.73
CA GLN A 155 8.37 -42.55 17.50
C GLN A 155 9.66 -43.29 17.15
N PRO A 156 10.43 -42.84 16.15
CA PRO A 156 11.77 -43.36 15.90
C PRO A 156 12.65 -43.27 17.16
N GLY A 157 13.43 -44.32 17.47
CA GLY A 157 14.27 -44.39 18.67
C GLY A 157 15.31 -43.26 18.78
N ALA A 158 15.83 -43.03 19.99
CA ALA A 158 16.71 -41.90 20.34
C ALA A 158 18.15 -41.94 19.75
N ALA A 159 18.46 -42.90 18.87
CA ALA A 159 19.75 -43.05 18.18
C ALA A 159 19.47 -43.62 16.78
N PRO A 160 20.38 -43.44 15.79
CA PRO A 160 20.11 -43.66 14.37
C PRO A 160 19.15 -44.83 14.09
N ALA A 161 17.90 -44.49 13.76
CA ALA A 161 16.88 -45.51 13.56
C ALA A 161 17.06 -46.14 12.18
N ASP A 162 16.85 -47.45 12.10
CA ASP A 162 16.67 -48.13 10.81
C ASP A 162 15.25 -47.83 10.31
N LEU A 163 15.14 -47.24 9.11
CA LEU A 163 13.86 -46.81 8.57
C LEU A 163 12.92 -48.00 8.39
N GLN A 164 13.42 -49.14 7.91
CA GLN A 164 12.59 -50.32 7.67
C GLN A 164 11.99 -50.85 8.98
N THR A 165 12.79 -50.96 10.03
CA THR A 165 12.34 -51.37 11.36
C THR A 165 11.23 -50.45 11.91
N TRP A 166 11.39 -49.14 11.74
CA TRP A 166 10.37 -48.18 12.15
C TRP A 166 9.11 -48.25 11.29
N LEU A 167 9.25 -48.41 9.97
CA LEU A 167 8.10 -48.58 9.07
C LEU A 167 7.32 -49.87 9.37
N ASP A 168 7.99 -50.95 9.76
CA ASP A 168 7.35 -52.20 10.17
C ASP A 168 6.56 -52.03 11.47
N GLU A 169 7.11 -51.29 12.45
CA GLU A 169 6.42 -50.95 13.69
C GLU A 169 5.21 -50.03 13.44
N LEU A 170 5.40 -49.01 12.60
CA LEU A 170 4.35 -48.10 12.18
C LEU A 170 3.24 -48.83 11.43
N SER A 171 3.57 -49.74 10.52
CA SER A 171 2.60 -50.56 9.79
C SER A 171 1.76 -51.42 10.74
N ARG A 172 2.41 -52.04 11.74
CA ARG A 172 1.74 -52.85 12.78
C ARG A 172 0.80 -52.01 13.64
N HIS A 173 1.21 -50.79 13.99
CA HIS A 173 0.38 -49.84 14.72
C HIS A 173 -0.83 -49.41 13.88
N LEU A 174 -0.63 -49.04 12.61
CA LEU A 174 -1.71 -48.59 11.72
C LEU A 174 -2.77 -49.68 11.47
N ALA A 175 -2.40 -50.96 11.57
CA ALA A 175 -3.35 -52.07 11.42
C ALA A 175 -4.40 -52.14 12.53
N THR A 176 -4.12 -51.57 13.71
CA THR A 176 -5.01 -51.60 14.88
C THR A 176 -5.38 -50.21 15.42
N ALA A 177 -4.83 -49.14 14.84
CA ALA A 177 -5.04 -47.77 15.31
C ALA A 177 -6.44 -47.24 14.99
N GLU A 178 -7.12 -46.71 16.00
CA GLU A 178 -8.37 -45.96 15.85
C GLU A 178 -8.14 -44.44 15.91
N PRO A 179 -8.95 -43.61 15.21
CA PRO A 179 -8.86 -42.16 15.32
C PRO A 179 -9.10 -41.67 16.76
N PRO A 180 -8.30 -40.74 17.30
CA PRO A 180 -8.52 -40.20 18.65
C PRO A 180 -9.91 -39.52 18.77
N VAL A 181 -10.59 -39.74 19.89
CA VAL A 181 -12.04 -39.42 20.06
C VAL A 181 -12.32 -37.92 20.32
N ASP A 182 -11.30 -37.11 20.67
CA ASP A 182 -11.45 -35.71 21.12
C ASP A 182 -10.73 -34.65 20.24
N LEU A 183 -10.62 -34.89 18.92
CA LEU A 183 -9.94 -33.93 18.02
C LEU A 183 -10.91 -32.88 17.47
N ALA A 184 -10.93 -31.70 18.08
CA ALA A 184 -11.67 -30.54 17.55
C ALA A 184 -11.25 -30.24 16.09
N ASN A 185 -12.22 -30.16 15.18
CA ASN A 185 -12.08 -29.72 13.79
C ASN A 185 -11.33 -30.67 12.81
N VAL A 186 -11.15 -31.96 13.12
CA VAL A 186 -10.64 -32.96 12.16
C VAL A 186 -11.59 -34.17 12.07
N PRO A 187 -12.23 -34.43 10.92
CA PRO A 187 -13.11 -35.59 10.78
C PRO A 187 -12.35 -36.93 10.91
N ALA A 188 -12.92 -37.90 11.64
CA ALA A 188 -12.36 -39.25 11.77
C ALA A 188 -12.16 -39.95 10.41
N THR A 189 -12.95 -39.60 9.40
CA THR A 189 -12.80 -40.07 8.02
C THR A 189 -11.49 -39.60 7.38
N SER A 190 -11.03 -38.38 7.68
CA SER A 190 -9.74 -37.86 7.19
C SER A 190 -8.55 -38.57 7.83
N ILE A 191 -8.64 -38.92 9.11
CA ILE A 191 -7.59 -39.68 9.82
C ILE A 191 -7.50 -41.11 9.29
N ARG A 192 -8.65 -41.77 9.06
CA ARG A 192 -8.69 -43.10 8.43
C ARG A 192 -8.13 -43.09 7.01
N ALA A 193 -8.45 -42.08 6.21
CA ALA A 193 -7.89 -41.92 4.86
C ALA A 193 -6.36 -41.74 4.90
N PHE A 194 -5.85 -41.00 5.88
CA PHE A 194 -4.42 -40.85 6.11
C PHE A 194 -3.75 -42.19 6.52
N PHE A 195 -4.33 -42.95 7.44
CA PHE A 195 -3.78 -44.26 7.83
C PHE A 195 -3.73 -45.24 6.66
N ALA A 196 -4.79 -45.32 5.84
CA ALA A 196 -4.84 -46.17 4.66
C ALA A 196 -3.82 -45.73 3.59
N ALA A 197 -3.70 -44.41 3.35
CA ALA A 197 -2.69 -43.87 2.44
C ALA A 197 -1.26 -44.19 2.91
N LEU A 198 -1.01 -44.10 4.21
CA LEU A 198 0.29 -44.38 4.79
C LEU A 198 0.66 -45.87 4.69
N GLN A 199 -0.26 -46.80 4.97
CA GLN A 199 -0.07 -48.23 4.73
C GLN A 199 0.26 -48.53 3.25
N THR A 200 -0.41 -47.85 2.32
CA THR A 200 -0.17 -48.00 0.87
C THR A 200 1.25 -47.57 0.48
N LEU A 201 1.73 -46.43 1.01
CA LEU A 201 3.09 -45.95 0.74
C LEU A 201 4.15 -46.89 1.32
N ILE A 202 3.95 -47.37 2.56
CA ILE A 202 4.87 -48.32 3.21
C ILE A 202 5.01 -49.59 2.36
N GLY A 203 3.88 -50.18 1.93
CA GLY A 203 3.89 -51.36 1.07
C GLY A 203 4.55 -51.15 -0.29
N THR A 204 4.42 -49.94 -0.87
CA THR A 204 5.04 -49.62 -2.16
C THR A 204 6.56 -49.49 -2.03
N VAL A 205 7.05 -48.78 -1.02
CA VAL A 205 8.51 -48.63 -0.80
C VAL A 205 9.14 -49.97 -0.44
N ALA A 206 8.48 -50.81 0.37
CA ALA A 206 8.98 -52.14 0.75
C ALA A 206 9.01 -53.15 -0.42
N SER A 207 8.20 -52.97 -1.47
CA SER A 207 8.10 -53.91 -2.60
C SER A 207 9.01 -53.59 -3.79
N THR A 208 9.78 -52.50 -3.73
CA THR A 208 10.65 -52.06 -4.84
C THR A 208 11.96 -52.86 -4.84
N ARG A 209 12.01 -53.97 -5.59
CA ARG A 209 13.28 -54.68 -5.90
C ARG A 209 14.05 -53.96 -7.03
N PRO A 210 15.39 -53.96 -7.03
CA PRO A 210 16.18 -53.24 -8.03
C PRO A 210 16.07 -53.93 -9.40
N ARG A 211 15.50 -53.23 -10.40
CA ARG A 211 15.54 -53.67 -11.80
C ARG A 211 16.80 -53.12 -12.47
N GLN A 212 17.81 -53.99 -12.61
CA GLN A 212 18.88 -53.82 -13.59
C GLN A 212 18.40 -54.23 -14.99
N GLN A 213 18.88 -53.50 -16.01
CA GLN A 213 18.98 -53.86 -17.45
C GLN A 213 17.66 -53.91 -18.25
N ALA A 214 17.60 -53.60 -19.56
CA ALA A 214 18.60 -53.29 -20.58
C ALA A 214 17.92 -52.58 -21.79
N ALA A 215 18.73 -51.93 -22.61
CA ALA A 215 18.39 -51.47 -23.95
C ALA A 215 18.13 -52.63 -24.94
N ARG A 216 17.35 -52.33 -26.00
CA ARG A 216 17.03 -53.05 -27.28
C ARG A 216 15.57 -53.55 -27.35
N ALA A 217 14.71 -52.97 -28.19
CA ALA A 217 14.60 -53.01 -29.66
C ALA A 217 13.72 -54.16 -30.16
N VAL A 218 12.52 -53.83 -30.69
CA VAL A 218 11.57 -54.61 -31.54
C VAL A 218 10.57 -53.54 -32.07
N HIS A 219 10.63 -52.99 -33.29
CA HIS A 219 10.25 -53.51 -34.64
C HIS A 219 9.11 -54.51 -34.73
N GLU A 220 8.03 -54.07 -35.39
CA GLU A 220 7.17 -54.81 -36.34
C GLU A 220 6.23 -55.86 -35.71
N ASP A 221 4.92 -55.57 -35.71
CA ASP A 221 3.94 -55.91 -36.78
C ASP A 221 3.51 -57.39 -36.61
N GLU A 222 2.26 -57.81 -36.81
CA GLU A 222 1.08 -57.27 -37.47
C GLU A 222 -0.09 -58.19 -37.08
N ASP A 223 -1.31 -57.64 -36.97
CA ASP A 223 -2.55 -58.08 -37.65
C ASP A 223 -2.97 -59.57 -37.68
N ASP A 224 -4.24 -59.97 -37.69
CA ASP A 224 -5.50 -59.24 -37.88
C ASP A 224 -6.67 -60.18 -37.55
N SER A 225 -7.82 -59.61 -37.16
CA SER A 225 -9.19 -60.02 -37.61
C SER A 225 -10.30 -59.25 -36.87
N GLU A 226 -10.56 -58.06 -37.40
CA GLU A 226 -11.79 -57.25 -37.53
C GLU A 226 -13.13 -58.02 -37.74
N PRO A 227 -14.37 -57.41 -37.82
CA PRO A 227 -14.68 -56.02 -38.29
C PRO A 227 -15.89 -55.28 -37.64
N ARG A 228 -16.03 -53.97 -37.92
CA ARG A 228 -17.21 -53.32 -38.57
C ARG A 228 -17.26 -51.79 -38.38
N GLY A 229 -17.21 -51.07 -39.51
CA GLY A 229 -18.21 -50.04 -39.82
C GLY A 229 -17.79 -48.55 -39.78
N ALA A 230 -16.94 -48.15 -40.73
CA ALA A 230 -16.46 -46.79 -41.02
C ALA A 230 -17.49 -45.80 -41.61
N VAL A 231 -17.20 -44.49 -41.46
CA VAL A 231 -17.26 -43.41 -42.49
C VAL A 231 -16.26 -42.31 -42.04
N ARG A 232 -15.03 -42.13 -42.56
CA ARG A 232 -14.52 -41.51 -43.82
C ARG A 232 -14.87 -40.03 -44.11
N THR A 233 -13.83 -39.17 -44.16
CA THR A 233 -13.41 -38.31 -45.31
C THR A 233 -12.09 -37.61 -44.93
N HIS A 234 -10.91 -38.06 -45.45
CA HIS A 234 -10.17 -37.63 -46.67
C HIS A 234 -9.45 -36.27 -46.50
N ALA A 235 -8.18 -36.01 -46.89
CA ALA A 235 -7.11 -36.62 -47.69
C ALA A 235 -5.79 -35.84 -47.33
N ALA A 236 -4.60 -36.44 -47.13
CA ALA A 236 -3.63 -37.05 -48.04
C ALA A 236 -2.66 -36.08 -48.77
N ILE A 237 -1.42 -36.59 -48.97
CA ILE A 237 -0.33 -36.22 -49.90
C ILE A 237 0.71 -35.21 -49.33
N ASP A 238 1.96 -35.53 -48.99
CA ASP A 238 3.03 -36.41 -49.52
C ASP A 238 4.02 -35.69 -50.48
N SER A 239 5.31 -35.89 -50.16
CA SER A 239 6.58 -35.74 -50.90
C SER A 239 6.93 -34.62 -51.91
N GLU A 240 8.17 -34.13 -51.72
CA GLU A 240 9.21 -33.75 -52.72
C GLU A 240 9.40 -32.30 -53.27
N ARG A 241 10.67 -31.86 -53.11
CA ARG A 241 11.53 -30.93 -53.91
C ARG A 241 11.45 -29.38 -53.73
N ARG A 242 12.51 -28.87 -53.04
CA ARG A 242 13.47 -27.75 -53.34
C ARG A 242 13.00 -26.46 -54.07
N PRO A 243 13.73 -25.32 -53.97
CA PRO A 243 14.61 -24.76 -52.93
C PRO A 243 14.33 -23.26 -52.60
N GLY A 244 14.77 -22.75 -51.45
CA GLY A 244 14.78 -21.29 -51.19
C GLY A 244 15.41 -20.95 -49.83
N PRO A 245 16.12 -19.81 -49.66
CA PRO A 245 17.42 -19.81 -49.00
C PRO A 245 17.42 -19.41 -47.51
N LYS A 246 18.33 -20.06 -46.78
CA LYS A 246 19.05 -19.62 -45.57
C LYS A 246 18.22 -19.33 -44.30
N THR A 247 18.06 -20.37 -43.49
CA THR A 247 18.00 -20.25 -42.03
C THR A 247 19.23 -20.89 -41.40
N THR A 248 19.83 -20.21 -40.42
CA THR A 248 20.58 -20.73 -39.24
C THR A 248 21.18 -19.54 -38.47
N PRO A 249 21.54 -19.68 -37.19
CA PRO A 249 20.93 -20.49 -36.13
C PRO A 249 20.76 -19.72 -34.79
N GLY A 250 19.89 -20.25 -33.91
CA GLY A 250 20.05 -20.17 -32.45
C GLY A 250 19.50 -18.92 -31.76
N ASP A 251 18.56 -19.11 -30.84
CA ASP A 251 18.86 -18.86 -29.43
C ASP A 251 17.77 -19.46 -28.52
N GLY A 252 18.22 -20.28 -27.58
CA GLY A 252 17.40 -20.72 -26.46
C GLY A 252 17.23 -19.55 -25.50
N ARG A 253 15.98 -19.14 -25.27
CA ARG A 253 15.58 -18.22 -24.19
C ARG A 253 14.05 -18.20 -24.10
N ASP A 254 13.47 -19.31 -23.63
CA ASP A 254 12.07 -19.34 -23.20
C ASP A 254 11.93 -20.13 -21.89
N ALA A 255 12.46 -19.53 -20.83
CA ALA A 255 12.06 -19.83 -19.46
C ALA A 255 12.50 -18.66 -18.57
N LEU A 256 11.59 -17.72 -18.28
CA LEU A 256 11.52 -16.89 -17.06
C LEU A 256 10.50 -15.76 -17.28
N VAL A 257 9.22 -16.05 -17.08
CA VAL A 257 8.23 -15.00 -16.87
C VAL A 257 7.10 -15.47 -15.97
N ALA A 258 7.07 -14.97 -14.73
CA ALA A 258 5.82 -14.64 -14.04
C ALA A 258 6.12 -13.80 -12.79
N GLU A 259 6.38 -12.50 -12.97
CA GLU A 259 5.99 -11.51 -11.97
C GLU A 259 5.71 -10.18 -12.67
N ARG A 260 4.42 -9.88 -12.88
CA ARG A 260 3.95 -8.62 -13.43
C ARG A 260 3.09 -7.89 -12.40
N LEU A 261 3.67 -6.87 -11.81
CA LEU A 261 2.96 -5.75 -11.19
C LEU A 261 2.10 -5.07 -12.27
N ARG A 262 0.78 -5.17 -12.13
CA ARG A 262 -0.19 -4.39 -12.91
C ARG A 262 -0.67 -3.23 -12.04
N PRO A 263 -0.63 -1.97 -12.52
CA PRO A 263 -1.35 -0.89 -11.86
C PRO A 263 -2.82 -0.99 -12.23
N ILE A 264 -3.68 -1.30 -11.26
CA ILE A 264 -5.13 -1.23 -11.38
C ILE A 264 -5.64 -0.49 -10.14
N GLN A 265 -6.45 0.54 -10.36
CA GLN A 265 -6.97 1.41 -9.32
C GLN A 265 -8.50 1.34 -9.27
N GLU A 266 -9.05 1.09 -8.09
CA GLU A 266 -10.25 1.76 -7.60
C GLU A 266 -9.87 2.41 -6.26
N VAL A 267 -10.10 3.71 -6.11
CA VAL A 267 -9.96 4.38 -4.80
C VAL A 267 -11.24 4.12 -4.03
N LEU A 268 -11.15 3.27 -3.02
CA LEU A 268 -12.19 3.14 -2.01
C LEU A 268 -11.54 3.44 -0.67
N VAL A 269 -11.97 4.55 -0.06
CA VAL A 269 -11.58 4.92 1.30
C VAL A 269 -12.44 4.08 2.22
N PHE A 270 -11.83 3.22 3.03
CA PHE A 270 -12.53 2.42 4.01
C PHE A 270 -12.24 2.89 5.42
N GLY A 271 -13.30 3.04 6.21
CA GLY A 271 -13.22 3.41 7.63
C GLY A 271 -13.25 2.18 8.55
N ASP A 272 -12.67 2.34 9.73
CA ASP A 272 -12.75 1.37 10.84
C ASP A 272 -14.17 1.27 11.43
N GLU A 273 -14.51 0.14 12.07
CA GLU A 273 -15.81 -0.14 12.70
C GLU A 273 -16.13 0.80 13.92
N ARG A 274 -17.04 1.80 13.73
CA ARG A 274 -18.11 2.43 14.60
C ARG A 274 -17.82 2.94 16.06
N PRO A 275 -18.60 3.90 16.67
CA PRO A 275 -20.01 4.32 16.44
C PRO A 275 -20.28 5.82 16.14
N ASP A 276 -21.41 6.05 15.45
CA ASP A 276 -22.37 7.19 15.33
C ASP A 276 -21.98 8.68 15.52
N TRP A 277 -20.77 9.06 15.91
CA TRP A 277 -20.44 10.45 16.28
C TRP A 277 -19.46 11.19 15.37
N ASP A 278 -18.92 10.54 14.34
CA ASP A 278 -18.26 11.23 13.22
C ASP A 278 -18.25 10.28 12.00
N PRO A 279 -19.08 10.51 10.96
CA PRO A 279 -18.92 9.79 9.71
C PRO A 279 -17.64 10.29 9.02
N GLU A 280 -16.65 9.41 8.86
CA GLU A 280 -15.51 9.66 7.97
C GLU A 280 -15.95 9.72 6.49
N PRO A 281 -15.09 10.13 5.52
CA PRO A 281 -15.48 10.46 4.15
C PRO A 281 -16.51 9.52 3.53
N ALA A 282 -17.56 10.10 2.93
CA ALA A 282 -18.52 9.34 2.16
C ALA A 282 -17.79 8.48 1.11
N ASN A 283 -18.03 7.17 1.15
CA ASN A 283 -17.61 6.23 0.12
C ASN A 283 -18.06 6.77 -1.24
N LEU A 284 -17.13 6.80 -2.20
CA LEU A 284 -17.40 7.10 -3.60
C LEU A 284 -18.57 6.27 -4.12
N THR A 285 -19.50 6.92 -4.80
CA THR A 285 -20.44 6.26 -5.70
C THR A 285 -19.62 5.71 -6.87
N LEU A 286 -19.51 4.39 -6.97
CA LEU A 286 -19.00 3.74 -8.18
C LEU A 286 -20.01 3.98 -9.29
N THR A 287 -19.87 5.06 -10.06
CA THR A 287 -20.68 5.28 -11.27
C THR A 287 -20.46 4.11 -12.22
N THR A 288 -21.52 3.36 -12.47
CA THR A 288 -21.59 2.42 -13.59
C THR A 288 -21.40 3.22 -14.88
N SER A 289 -20.49 2.77 -15.75
CA SER A 289 -20.27 3.42 -17.04
C SER A 289 -21.61 3.55 -17.80
N PRO A 290 -21.88 4.67 -18.48
CA PRO A 290 -23.03 4.77 -19.37
C PRO A 290 -22.92 3.76 -20.51
N SER A 291 -24.05 3.46 -21.15
CA SER A 291 -24.17 2.48 -22.22
C SER A 291 -23.22 2.80 -23.37
N LEU A 292 -22.28 1.89 -23.64
CA LEU A 292 -21.49 1.89 -24.86
C LEU A 292 -22.34 1.28 -25.99
N ALA A 293 -22.23 1.86 -27.19
CA ALA A 293 -22.96 1.41 -28.37
C ALA A 293 -22.57 -0.03 -28.77
N ALA A 294 -23.43 -0.70 -29.53
CA ALA A 294 -23.31 -2.11 -29.93
C ALA A 294 -22.01 -2.45 -30.70
N ASP A 295 -21.28 -1.43 -31.12
CA ASP A 295 -20.07 -1.50 -31.94
C ASP A 295 -18.80 -1.75 -31.07
N GLU A 296 -18.93 -1.64 -29.74
CA GLU A 296 -17.86 -1.91 -28.78
C GLU A 296 -17.87 -3.38 -28.32
N LEU A 297 -17.69 -4.29 -29.27
CA LEU A 297 -17.30 -5.67 -28.95
C LEU A 297 -15.95 -5.65 -28.21
N PRO A 298 -15.75 -6.51 -27.18
CA PRO A 298 -14.52 -6.51 -26.41
C PRO A 298 -13.33 -6.84 -27.32
N LEU A 299 -12.45 -5.83 -27.51
CA LEU A 299 -11.16 -6.01 -28.14
C LEU A 299 -10.41 -7.18 -27.47
N SER A 300 -9.58 -7.86 -28.27
CA SER A 300 -8.77 -9.00 -27.82
C SER A 300 -8.08 -8.70 -26.48
N SER A 301 -7.82 -9.75 -25.69
CA SER A 301 -7.21 -9.62 -24.36
C SER A 301 -5.90 -8.81 -24.33
N ALA A 302 -5.20 -8.69 -25.47
CA ALA A 302 -4.00 -7.86 -25.64
C ALA A 302 -4.33 -6.36 -25.75
N SER A 303 -5.29 -5.96 -26.57
CA SER A 303 -5.70 -4.55 -26.71
C SER A 303 -6.30 -4.01 -25.41
N ALA A 304 -7.16 -4.79 -24.77
CA ALA A 304 -7.75 -4.42 -23.47
C ALA A 304 -6.71 -4.36 -22.32
N ARG A 305 -5.54 -5.00 -22.48
CA ARG A 305 -4.40 -4.86 -21.55
C ARG A 305 -3.56 -3.62 -21.88
N SER A 306 -3.41 -3.29 -23.17
CA SER A 306 -2.72 -2.09 -23.63
C SER A 306 -3.46 -0.81 -23.23
N GLU A 307 -4.77 -0.75 -23.46
CA GLU A 307 -5.63 0.37 -23.04
C GLU A 307 -5.64 0.56 -21.52
N ARG A 308 -5.65 -0.54 -20.75
CA ARG A 308 -5.51 -0.46 -19.29
C ARG A 308 -4.17 0.13 -18.85
N ARG A 309 -3.05 -0.21 -19.52
CA ARG A 309 -1.74 0.38 -19.20
C ARG A 309 -1.66 1.85 -19.58
N LEU A 310 -2.19 2.21 -20.75
CA LEU A 310 -2.32 3.61 -21.20
C LEU A 310 -3.19 4.42 -20.23
N GLY A 311 -4.28 3.84 -19.75
CA GLY A 311 -5.14 4.41 -18.71
C GLY A 311 -4.40 4.66 -17.40
N SER A 312 -3.66 3.67 -16.90
CA SER A 312 -2.87 3.84 -15.67
C SER A 312 -1.76 4.88 -15.79
N TYR A 313 -1.11 5.00 -16.96
CA TYR A 313 -0.14 6.05 -17.23
C TYR A 313 -0.79 7.44 -17.20
N ARG A 314 -1.92 7.61 -17.90
CA ARG A 314 -2.68 8.87 -17.88
C ARG A 314 -3.12 9.24 -16.47
N LEU A 315 -3.52 8.28 -15.64
CA LEU A 315 -3.90 8.53 -14.24
C LEU A 315 -2.71 9.03 -13.40
N ILE A 316 -1.50 8.50 -13.61
CA ILE A 316 -0.27 9.00 -12.95
C ILE A 316 0.05 10.43 -13.44
N GLU A 317 -0.04 10.71 -14.73
CA GLU A 317 0.16 12.07 -15.24
C GLU A 317 -0.88 13.06 -14.68
N ILE A 318 -2.13 12.61 -14.57
CA ILE A 318 -3.26 13.37 -14.01
C ILE A 318 -3.05 13.63 -12.52
N SER A 319 -2.60 12.63 -11.75
CA SER A 319 -2.34 12.79 -10.31
C SER A 319 -1.14 13.69 -10.06
N LEU A 320 -0.10 13.65 -10.89
CA LEU A 320 1.06 14.54 -10.78
C LEU A 320 0.80 15.96 -11.30
N ARG A 321 -0.36 16.21 -11.93
CA ARG A 321 -0.81 17.51 -12.46
C ARG A 321 0.25 18.19 -13.33
N LEU A 322 0.95 17.40 -14.15
CA LEU A 322 2.05 17.88 -14.99
C LEU A 322 1.54 18.88 -16.03
N ARG A 323 2.02 20.12 -16.00
CA ARG A 323 1.57 21.19 -16.91
C ARG A 323 1.79 20.88 -18.39
N TRP A 324 2.74 19.99 -18.70
CA TRP A 324 3.06 19.59 -20.06
C TRP A 324 2.30 18.35 -20.55
N SER A 325 1.53 17.67 -19.68
CA SER A 325 0.74 16.48 -20.07
C SER A 325 -0.18 16.80 -21.25
N TRP A 326 -0.38 15.81 -22.12
CA TRP A 326 -1.20 15.95 -23.32
C TRP A 326 -2.65 16.33 -23.00
N ASP A 327 -3.14 15.95 -21.81
CA ASP A 327 -4.50 16.23 -21.38
C ASP A 327 -4.71 17.65 -20.85
N HIS A 328 -3.71 18.52 -20.97
CA HIS A 328 -3.75 19.91 -20.51
C HIS A 328 -3.50 20.91 -21.65
N VAL A 329 -4.15 22.07 -21.59
CA VAL A 329 -3.83 23.22 -22.45
C VAL A 329 -2.43 23.69 -22.08
N ASN A 330 -1.51 23.65 -23.03
CA ASN A 330 -0.13 24.10 -22.80
C ASN A 330 -0.03 25.63 -22.92
N ALA A 331 1.13 26.18 -22.57
CA ALA A 331 1.34 27.64 -22.58
C ALA A 331 1.29 28.29 -23.97
N LEU A 332 1.46 27.53 -25.06
CA LEU A 332 1.31 28.04 -26.42
C LEU A 332 -0.16 28.08 -26.82
N ASP A 333 -0.89 26.98 -26.59
CA ASP A 333 -2.33 26.88 -26.84
C ASP A 333 -3.12 27.93 -26.01
N LEU A 334 -2.69 28.17 -24.77
CA LEU A 334 -3.28 29.20 -23.92
C LEU A 334 -3.07 30.61 -24.47
N ARG A 335 -1.88 30.92 -24.98
CA ARG A 335 -1.60 32.21 -25.64
C ARG A 335 -2.49 32.41 -26.87
N ILE A 336 -2.62 31.38 -27.71
CA ILE A 336 -3.53 31.39 -28.86
C ILE A 336 -4.96 31.73 -28.42
N LEU A 337 -5.46 31.06 -27.37
CA LEU A 337 -6.80 31.34 -26.84
C LEU A 337 -6.94 32.78 -26.35
N VAL A 338 -6.00 33.26 -25.53
CA VAL A 338 -6.08 34.60 -24.91
C VAL A 338 -6.01 35.70 -25.97
N ASP A 339 -5.14 35.57 -26.97
CA ASP A 339 -5.01 36.53 -28.07
C ASP A 339 -6.31 36.62 -28.90
N VAL A 340 -6.89 35.47 -29.24
CA VAL A 340 -8.15 35.42 -30.01
C VAL A 340 -9.33 35.92 -29.19
N ILE A 341 -9.37 35.61 -27.88
CA ILE A 341 -10.38 36.16 -26.96
C ILE A 341 -10.29 37.69 -26.93
N ALA A 342 -9.09 38.26 -26.80
CA ALA A 342 -8.91 39.71 -26.77
C ALA A 342 -9.40 40.38 -28.06
N GLN A 343 -9.09 39.78 -29.23
CA GLN A 343 -9.55 40.25 -30.54
C GLN A 343 -11.08 40.20 -30.66
N ASP A 344 -11.69 39.03 -30.39
CA ASP A 344 -13.14 38.83 -30.52
C ASP A 344 -13.97 39.59 -29.46
N LEU A 345 -13.36 40.04 -28.36
CA LEU A 345 -14.00 40.91 -27.36
C LEU A 345 -13.92 42.40 -27.69
N ALA A 346 -12.90 42.81 -28.46
CA ALA A 346 -12.77 44.18 -28.96
C ALA A 346 -13.79 44.48 -30.08
N ASP A 347 -14.13 43.46 -30.87
CA ASP A 347 -15.14 43.55 -31.92
C ASP A 347 -16.55 43.28 -31.36
N ASP A 348 -17.54 44.07 -31.82
CA ASP A 348 -18.96 43.87 -31.47
C ASP A 348 -19.66 42.81 -32.34
N GLY A 349 -18.88 41.84 -32.85
CA GLY A 349 -19.32 40.81 -33.78
C GLY A 349 -19.99 39.59 -33.15
N PRO A 350 -20.50 38.66 -33.98
CA PRO A 350 -21.20 37.45 -33.52
C PRO A 350 -20.32 36.48 -32.71
N ARG A 351 -18.99 36.60 -32.82
CA ARG A 351 -18.02 35.75 -32.09
C ARG A 351 -17.84 36.14 -30.62
N ARG A 352 -18.28 37.34 -30.21
CA ARG A 352 -18.09 37.88 -28.86
C ARG A 352 -18.67 36.98 -27.77
N ALA A 353 -19.81 36.33 -28.03
CA ALA A 353 -20.45 35.44 -27.07
C ALA A 353 -19.59 34.20 -26.78
N GLY A 354 -19.04 33.57 -27.83
CA GLY A 354 -18.10 32.44 -27.70
C GLY A 354 -16.80 32.83 -26.98
N ALA A 355 -16.24 34.01 -27.30
CA ALA A 355 -15.06 34.54 -26.62
C ALA A 355 -15.32 34.83 -25.13
N THR A 356 -16.45 35.44 -24.79
CA THR A 356 -16.85 35.71 -23.39
C THR A 356 -17.04 34.42 -22.61
N LEU A 357 -17.71 33.42 -23.22
CA LEU A 357 -17.91 32.10 -22.63
C LEU A 357 -16.57 31.40 -22.38
N CYS A 358 -15.65 31.41 -23.35
CA CYS A 358 -14.33 30.82 -23.20
C CYS A 358 -13.49 31.52 -22.12
N LEU A 359 -13.50 32.86 -22.10
CA LEU A 359 -12.83 33.66 -21.08
C LEU A 359 -13.34 33.32 -19.67
N ALA A 360 -14.66 33.21 -19.50
CA ALA A 360 -15.25 32.86 -18.22
C ALA A 360 -14.93 31.40 -17.82
N MET A 361 -14.91 30.44 -18.76
CA MET A 361 -14.45 29.08 -18.47
C MET A 361 -13.01 29.04 -17.96
N LEU A 362 -12.11 29.81 -18.59
CA LEU A 362 -10.72 29.96 -18.15
C LEU A 362 -10.64 30.62 -16.78
N ALA A 363 -11.39 31.71 -16.56
CA ALA A 363 -11.34 32.50 -15.32
C ALA A 363 -11.87 31.73 -14.10
N PHE A 364 -12.93 30.93 -14.25
CA PHE A 364 -13.61 30.27 -13.13
C PHE A 364 -13.29 28.77 -13.02
N GLY A 365 -12.68 28.16 -14.04
CA GLY A 365 -12.38 26.73 -14.05
C GLY A 365 -13.65 25.89 -14.04
N ARG A 366 -14.59 26.20 -14.94
CA ARG A 366 -15.94 25.62 -15.01
C ARG A 366 -16.24 25.17 -16.44
N SER A 367 -17.18 24.23 -16.58
CA SER A 367 -17.70 23.86 -17.90
C SER A 367 -18.53 25.01 -18.49
N ALA A 368 -18.72 25.01 -19.81
CA ALA A 368 -19.54 26.02 -20.49
C ALA A 368 -20.93 26.15 -19.86
N ALA A 369 -21.59 25.02 -19.60
CA ALA A 369 -22.92 25.00 -18.97
C ALA A 369 -22.92 25.58 -17.54
N GLN A 370 -21.90 25.30 -16.73
CA GLN A 370 -21.78 25.82 -15.37
C GLN A 370 -21.52 27.34 -15.37
N VAL A 371 -20.72 27.82 -16.32
CA VAL A 371 -20.43 29.25 -16.47
C VAL A 371 -21.68 30.04 -16.80
N LEU A 372 -22.59 29.51 -17.64
CA LEU A 372 -23.84 30.20 -17.97
C LEU A 372 -24.78 30.36 -16.76
N ASP A 373 -24.67 29.51 -15.74
CA ASP A 373 -25.46 29.59 -14.50
C ASP A 373 -24.88 30.58 -13.47
N LEU A 374 -23.71 31.18 -13.72
CA LEU A 374 -23.11 32.18 -12.82
C LEU A 374 -23.92 33.48 -12.82
N CYS A 375 -24.32 33.95 -11.64
CA CYS A 375 -24.99 35.25 -11.47
C CYS A 375 -23.97 36.40 -11.45
N VAL A 376 -24.26 37.46 -12.20
CA VAL A 376 -23.44 38.67 -12.30
C VAL A 376 -24.27 39.89 -11.90
N GLY A 377 -23.77 40.68 -10.95
CA GLY A 377 -24.37 41.92 -10.47
C GLY A 377 -25.44 41.76 -9.37
N GLU A 378 -25.87 40.55 -9.04
CA GLU A 378 -26.83 40.26 -7.96
C GLU A 378 -26.40 39.02 -7.17
N GLY A 379 -26.44 39.12 -5.84
CA GLY A 379 -26.08 38.02 -4.94
C GLY A 379 -27.16 36.94 -4.91
N HIS A 380 -26.76 35.67 -5.06
CA HIS A 380 -27.70 34.56 -5.11
C HIS A 380 -27.44 33.51 -4.01
N GLY A 381 -28.08 33.70 -2.85
CA GLY A 381 -28.18 32.70 -1.79
C GLY A 381 -26.83 32.10 -1.38
N THR A 382 -26.72 30.77 -1.46
CA THR A 382 -25.51 29.99 -1.08
C THR A 382 -24.59 29.65 -2.25
N GLY A 383 -24.91 30.12 -3.47
CA GLY A 383 -24.15 29.84 -4.70
C GLY A 383 -22.98 30.81 -4.94
N GLU A 384 -22.16 30.52 -5.95
CA GLU A 384 -21.11 31.45 -6.41
C GLU A 384 -21.70 32.55 -7.30
N TRP A 385 -21.20 33.78 -7.15
CA TRP A 385 -21.70 34.95 -7.88
C TRP A 385 -20.63 36.04 -7.99
N ILE A 386 -20.88 37.04 -8.83
CA ILE A 386 -19.95 38.16 -9.08
C ILE A 386 -20.68 39.47 -8.77
N ASP A 387 -20.08 40.32 -7.95
CA ASP A 387 -20.67 41.62 -7.60
C ASP A 387 -20.44 42.70 -8.67
N ALA A 388 -21.09 43.85 -8.47
CA ALA A 388 -21.02 44.98 -9.40
C ALA A 388 -19.60 45.59 -9.51
N GLU A 389 -18.77 45.38 -8.49
CA GLU A 389 -17.37 45.83 -8.46
C GLU A 389 -16.44 44.87 -9.22
N GLY A 390 -16.93 43.70 -9.64
CA GLY A 390 -16.13 42.68 -10.31
C GLY A 390 -15.35 41.80 -9.34
N ARG A 391 -15.88 41.56 -8.14
CA ARG A 391 -15.35 40.58 -7.19
C ARG A 391 -16.15 39.30 -7.27
N TRP A 392 -15.44 38.18 -7.30
CA TRP A 392 -16.01 36.85 -7.31
C TRP A 392 -16.19 36.35 -5.88
N HIS A 393 -17.44 36.10 -5.49
CA HIS A 393 -17.82 35.52 -4.21
C HIS A 393 -17.97 34.01 -4.38
N ARG A 394 -17.02 33.27 -3.83
CA ARG A 394 -16.85 31.84 -4.04
C ARG A 394 -17.02 31.06 -2.74
N PRO A 395 -18.12 30.29 -2.56
CA PRO A 395 -18.29 29.43 -1.40
C PRO A 395 -17.18 28.38 -1.31
N VAL A 396 -16.54 28.27 -0.13
CA VAL A 396 -15.54 27.23 0.12
C VAL A 396 -16.26 25.98 0.62
N ARG A 397 -16.35 24.99 -0.26
CA ARG A 397 -17.10 23.76 0.00
C ARG A 397 -16.39 22.91 1.05
N ARG A 398 -17.15 22.49 2.06
CA ARG A 398 -16.69 21.53 3.06
C ARG A 398 -17.17 20.13 2.67
N PRO A 399 -16.39 19.08 2.98
CA PRO A 399 -16.87 17.72 2.81
C PRO A 399 -18.19 17.48 3.56
N VAL A 400 -19.10 16.71 2.96
CA VAL A 400 -20.45 16.45 3.50
C VAL A 400 -20.39 15.86 4.91
N SER A 401 -19.43 14.98 5.16
CA SER A 401 -19.24 14.30 6.44
C SER A 401 -18.21 14.99 7.36
N ALA A 402 -17.77 16.22 7.04
CA ALA A 402 -16.86 16.94 7.92
C ALA A 402 -17.54 17.33 9.25
N TRP A 403 -16.82 17.11 10.35
CA TRP A 403 -17.25 17.45 11.71
C TRP A 403 -17.83 18.87 11.82
N ARG A 404 -18.97 19.00 12.47
CA ARG A 404 -19.62 20.30 12.73
C ARG A 404 -19.58 20.59 14.24
N PRO A 405 -19.07 21.76 14.64
CA PRO A 405 -18.94 22.09 16.05
C PRO A 405 -20.30 22.28 16.70
N ALA A 406 -20.45 21.79 17.93
CA ALA A 406 -21.59 22.14 18.76
C ALA A 406 -21.57 23.65 19.09
N PRO A 407 -22.73 24.32 19.24
CA PRO A 407 -22.79 25.74 19.55
C PRO A 407 -21.98 26.17 20.78
N ALA A 408 -21.85 25.29 21.78
CA ALA A 408 -21.08 25.54 22.99
C ALA A 408 -19.57 25.74 22.74
N LEU A 409 -19.03 25.22 21.63
CA LEU A 409 -17.61 25.38 21.26
C LEU A 409 -17.33 26.68 20.52
N ALA A 410 -18.36 27.44 20.11
CA ALA A 410 -18.18 28.66 19.31
C ALA A 410 -17.20 29.69 19.92
N PRO A 411 -17.19 29.95 21.25
CA PRO A 411 -16.21 30.87 21.85
C PRO A 411 -14.75 30.41 21.74
N SER A 412 -14.54 29.10 21.60
CA SER A 412 -13.22 28.47 21.53
C SER A 412 -12.71 28.30 20.10
N LEU A 413 -13.51 28.62 19.08
CA LEU A 413 -13.20 28.39 17.66
C LEU A 413 -13.06 29.69 16.89
N VAL A 414 -12.16 29.69 15.90
CA VAL A 414 -12.01 30.80 14.96
C VAL A 414 -13.24 30.90 14.07
N THR A 415 -13.73 32.12 13.82
CA THR A 415 -14.84 32.37 12.90
C THR A 415 -14.46 31.99 11.47
N VAL A 416 -15.25 31.09 10.86
CA VAL A 416 -15.04 30.63 9.49
C VAL A 416 -15.98 31.39 8.54
N ALA A 417 -15.41 32.05 7.55
CA ALA A 417 -16.18 32.78 6.53
C ALA A 417 -16.74 31.81 5.46
N PRO A 418 -18.00 31.99 5.02
CA PRO A 418 -18.68 31.04 4.14
C PRO A 418 -18.15 31.07 2.69
N ALA A 419 -17.60 32.21 2.24
CA ALA A 419 -17.11 32.40 0.89
C ALA A 419 -15.78 33.16 0.90
N VAL A 420 -14.88 32.78 -0.01
CA VAL A 420 -13.71 33.57 -0.37
C VAL A 420 -14.13 34.62 -1.40
N VAL A 421 -13.59 35.83 -1.29
CA VAL A 421 -13.87 36.96 -2.18
C VAL A 421 -12.60 37.27 -2.95
N ILE A 422 -12.65 37.26 -4.28
CA ILE A 422 -11.46 37.40 -5.12
C ILE A 422 -11.70 38.47 -6.19
N GLU A 423 -10.80 39.44 -6.29
CA GLU A 423 -10.81 40.49 -7.32
C GLU A 423 -10.54 39.88 -8.70
N LEU A 424 -11.47 40.07 -9.66
CA LEU A 424 -11.30 39.51 -11.00
C LEU A 424 -10.16 40.17 -11.79
N PRO A 425 -9.49 39.42 -12.69
CA PRO A 425 -8.54 39.98 -13.63
C PRO A 425 -9.20 41.03 -14.50
N GLU A 426 -8.45 42.05 -14.91
CA GLU A 426 -8.97 43.18 -15.67
C GLU A 426 -9.72 42.76 -16.94
N ALA A 427 -9.18 41.82 -17.71
CA ALA A 427 -9.83 41.32 -18.92
C ALA A 427 -11.23 40.72 -18.64
N VAL A 428 -11.35 39.94 -17.56
CA VAL A 428 -12.60 39.30 -17.15
C VAL A 428 -13.59 40.34 -16.62
N ARG A 429 -13.12 41.22 -15.73
CA ARG A 429 -13.92 42.31 -15.18
C ARG A 429 -14.47 43.21 -16.28
N ASN A 430 -13.63 43.64 -17.22
CA ASN A 430 -14.03 44.52 -18.32
C ASN A 430 -15.07 43.84 -19.23
N ALA A 431 -14.88 42.55 -19.55
CA ALA A 431 -15.83 41.79 -20.36
C ALA A 431 -17.20 41.67 -19.68
N LEU A 432 -17.24 41.32 -18.39
CA LEU A 432 -18.48 41.15 -17.64
C LEU A 432 -19.17 42.50 -17.36
N SER A 433 -18.43 43.55 -17.03
CA SER A 433 -19.00 44.89 -16.84
C SER A 433 -19.57 45.46 -18.15
N ALA A 434 -18.93 45.20 -19.29
CA ALA A 434 -19.49 45.58 -20.59
C ALA A 434 -20.80 44.85 -20.89
N LEU A 435 -20.88 43.57 -20.52
CA LEU A 435 -22.10 42.76 -20.65
C LEU A 435 -23.24 43.31 -19.78
N LEU A 436 -22.98 43.58 -18.50
CA LEU A 436 -23.96 44.17 -17.58
C LEU A 436 -24.49 45.52 -18.07
N ARG A 437 -23.61 46.39 -18.58
CA ARG A 437 -24.02 47.69 -19.15
C ARG A 437 -24.95 47.54 -20.35
N ARG A 438 -24.74 46.52 -21.18
CA ARG A 438 -25.60 46.25 -22.35
C ARG A 438 -26.96 45.68 -21.95
N SER A 439 -26.97 44.73 -21.02
CA SER A 439 -28.20 44.07 -20.57
C SER A 439 -29.05 44.95 -19.65
N SER A 440 -28.49 46.02 -19.09
CA SER A 440 -29.15 46.99 -18.18
C SER A 440 -29.74 46.40 -16.90
N ARG A 441 -29.48 45.11 -16.61
CA ARG A 441 -29.93 44.40 -15.41
C ARG A 441 -28.94 43.30 -15.03
N PRO A 442 -28.80 42.97 -13.73
CA PRO A 442 -28.09 41.77 -13.31
C PRO A 442 -28.83 40.51 -13.73
N GLY A 443 -28.13 39.37 -13.73
CA GLY A 443 -28.73 38.09 -14.10
C GLY A 443 -27.70 36.97 -14.27
N ARG A 444 -28.17 35.81 -14.73
CA ARG A 444 -27.29 34.70 -15.09
C ARG A 444 -26.52 35.03 -16.37
N LEU A 445 -25.28 34.58 -16.46
CA LEU A 445 -24.43 34.86 -17.61
C LEU A 445 -25.04 34.36 -18.94
N GLY A 446 -25.78 33.25 -18.93
CA GLY A 446 -26.56 32.79 -20.09
C GLY A 446 -27.60 33.80 -20.55
N ASP A 447 -28.39 34.35 -19.64
CA ASP A 447 -29.41 35.36 -19.95
C ASP A 447 -28.78 36.66 -20.48
N LEU A 448 -27.64 37.05 -19.91
CA LEU A 448 -26.90 38.24 -20.31
C LEU A 448 -26.27 38.08 -21.71
N LEU A 449 -25.88 36.85 -22.07
CA LEU A 449 -25.36 36.50 -23.40
C LEU A 449 -26.46 36.17 -24.43
N GLY A 450 -27.70 35.99 -23.99
CA GLY A 450 -28.79 35.50 -24.84
C GLY A 450 -28.60 34.03 -25.27
N LEU A 451 -27.91 33.22 -24.46
CA LEU A 451 -27.58 31.83 -24.73
C LEU A 451 -28.28 30.87 -23.76
N PRO A 452 -29.15 29.96 -24.23
CA PRO A 452 -29.73 28.94 -23.37
C PRO A 452 -28.69 27.89 -23.00
N ARG A 453 -28.90 27.21 -21.87
CA ARG A 453 -27.94 26.25 -21.30
C ARG A 453 -27.60 25.07 -22.24
N GLY A 454 -28.56 24.65 -23.09
CA GLY A 454 -28.37 23.55 -24.04
C GLY A 454 -27.32 23.85 -25.12
N ASP A 455 -27.20 25.11 -25.53
CA ASP A 455 -26.46 25.50 -26.72
C ASP A 455 -24.99 25.85 -26.39
N ALA A 456 -24.62 25.86 -25.10
CA ALA A 456 -23.31 26.34 -24.62
C ALA A 456 -22.13 25.62 -25.29
N ASN A 457 -22.23 24.30 -25.49
CA ASN A 457 -21.18 23.52 -26.12
C ASN A 457 -21.13 23.71 -27.65
N GLU A 458 -22.27 23.96 -28.29
CA GLU A 458 -22.35 24.17 -29.74
C GLU A 458 -21.72 25.52 -30.10
N VAL A 459 -22.14 26.59 -29.41
CA VAL A 459 -21.57 27.94 -29.58
C VAL A 459 -20.06 27.95 -29.35
N LEU A 460 -19.58 27.27 -28.30
CA LEU A 460 -18.15 27.16 -28.04
C LEU A 460 -17.42 26.34 -29.11
N SER A 461 -18.03 25.26 -29.62
CA SER A 461 -17.44 24.45 -30.69
C SER A 461 -17.31 25.24 -31.99
N GLU A 462 -18.35 25.97 -32.37
CA GLU A 462 -18.34 26.85 -33.55
C GLU A 462 -17.28 27.94 -33.43
N TRP A 463 -17.14 28.53 -32.24
CA TRP A 463 -16.12 29.54 -31.98
C TRP A 463 -14.70 28.97 -32.07
N LEU A 464 -14.46 27.76 -31.55
CA LEU A 464 -13.16 27.07 -31.54
C LEU A 464 -12.78 26.45 -32.90
N GLU A 465 -13.75 26.12 -33.76
CA GLU A 465 -13.52 25.38 -35.01
C GLU A 465 -12.48 26.05 -35.93
N PRO A 466 -12.51 27.38 -36.19
CA PRO A 466 -11.47 28.03 -36.98
C PRO A 466 -10.07 27.92 -36.36
N LEU A 467 -9.98 27.95 -35.03
CA LEU A 467 -8.72 27.81 -34.31
C LEU A 467 -8.20 26.37 -34.45
N ARG A 468 -9.07 25.36 -34.29
CA ARG A 468 -8.69 23.96 -34.49
C ARG A 468 -8.23 23.69 -35.92
N ARG A 469 -8.85 24.30 -36.93
CA ARG A 469 -8.41 24.18 -38.33
C ARG A 469 -7.06 24.83 -38.58
N ARG A 470 -6.83 26.02 -38.00
CA ARG A 470 -5.56 26.75 -38.15
C ARG A 470 -4.41 26.10 -37.37
N TRP A 471 -4.71 25.50 -36.22
CA TRP A 471 -3.76 24.81 -35.36
C TRP A 471 -4.25 23.38 -35.03
N PRO A 472 -4.13 22.43 -35.98
CA PRO A 472 -4.69 21.08 -35.84
C PRO A 472 -4.06 20.26 -34.70
N SER A 473 -2.86 20.64 -34.24
CA SER A 473 -2.18 20.01 -33.10
C SER A 473 -2.49 20.68 -31.75
N SER A 474 -3.33 21.71 -31.73
CA SER A 474 -3.69 22.43 -30.50
C SER A 474 -4.65 21.61 -29.63
N ARG A 475 -4.54 21.78 -28.31
CA ARG A 475 -5.26 20.95 -27.32
C ARG A 475 -6.61 21.56 -26.90
N LEU A 476 -7.29 22.25 -27.84
CA LEU A 476 -8.44 23.12 -27.57
C LEU A 476 -9.78 22.36 -27.49
N THR A 477 -10.01 21.65 -26.39
CA THR A 477 -11.29 20.99 -26.09
C THR A 477 -11.97 21.63 -24.87
N HIS A 478 -13.30 21.48 -24.77
CA HIS A 478 -14.07 22.11 -23.68
C HIS A 478 -13.57 21.69 -22.29
N GLY A 479 -13.32 20.39 -22.10
CA GLY A 479 -12.83 19.85 -20.83
C GLY A 479 -11.43 20.34 -20.47
N ARG A 480 -10.53 20.48 -21.45
CA ARG A 480 -9.16 20.96 -21.22
C ARG A 480 -9.15 22.45 -20.86
N ILE A 481 -9.97 23.26 -21.54
CA ILE A 481 -10.17 24.67 -21.23
C ILE A 481 -10.71 24.83 -19.80
N ALA A 482 -11.79 24.12 -19.45
CA ALA A 482 -12.39 24.17 -18.11
C ALA A 482 -11.41 23.76 -16.98
N ARG A 483 -10.45 22.89 -17.27
CA ARG A 483 -9.44 22.42 -16.30
C ARG A 483 -8.23 23.36 -16.15
N THR A 484 -8.07 24.35 -17.03
CA THR A 484 -6.86 25.18 -17.07
C THR A 484 -6.60 25.90 -15.74
N LEU A 485 -7.63 26.50 -15.12
CA LEU A 485 -7.49 27.17 -13.84
C LEU A 485 -7.01 26.22 -12.72
N SER A 486 -7.53 24.98 -12.67
CA SER A 486 -7.19 24.05 -11.60
C SER A 486 -5.72 23.62 -11.67
N LEU A 487 -5.13 23.57 -12.87
CA LEU A 487 -3.72 23.29 -13.08
C LEU A 487 -2.84 24.47 -12.69
N GLU A 488 -3.20 25.68 -13.10
CA GLU A 488 -2.44 26.88 -12.77
C GLU A 488 -2.53 27.21 -11.27
N LEU A 489 -3.67 26.93 -10.62
CA LEU A 489 -3.80 26.98 -9.16
C LEU A 489 -2.85 26.01 -8.46
N PHE A 490 -2.78 24.76 -8.94
CA PHE A 490 -1.84 23.79 -8.36
C PHE A 490 -0.39 24.21 -8.60
N ALA A 491 -0.07 24.75 -9.77
CA ALA A 491 1.25 25.28 -10.06
C ALA A 491 1.59 26.54 -9.24
N ALA A 492 0.60 27.26 -8.74
CA ALA A 492 0.78 28.42 -7.86
C ALA A 492 0.93 28.01 -6.39
N ALA A 493 0.11 27.06 -5.92
CA ALA A 493 0.01 26.72 -4.50
C ALA A 493 0.70 25.41 -4.09
N GLY A 494 0.92 24.48 -5.01
CA GLY A 494 1.43 23.12 -4.72
C GLY A 494 0.46 22.23 -3.93
N GLU A 495 -0.79 22.66 -3.73
CA GLU A 495 -1.73 22.03 -2.79
C GLU A 495 -3.10 21.75 -3.41
N GLU A 496 -3.51 20.48 -3.40
CA GLU A 496 -4.81 20.04 -3.93
C GLU A 496 -6.00 20.69 -3.22
N VAL A 497 -5.88 20.92 -1.92
CA VAL A 497 -6.92 21.54 -1.09
C VAL A 497 -7.19 23.01 -1.45
N VAL A 498 -6.17 23.73 -1.93
CA VAL A 498 -6.33 25.10 -2.47
C VAL A 498 -7.09 25.04 -3.79
N VAL A 499 -6.75 24.07 -4.66
CA VAL A 499 -7.48 23.86 -5.91
C VAL A 499 -8.94 23.54 -5.62
N HIS A 500 -9.21 22.58 -4.73
CA HIS A 500 -10.57 22.22 -4.35
C HIS A 500 -11.33 23.42 -3.77
N GLY A 501 -10.70 24.23 -2.91
CA GLY A 501 -11.30 25.44 -2.35
C GLY A 501 -11.83 26.41 -3.41
N ILE A 502 -11.14 26.54 -4.55
CA ILE A 502 -11.52 27.45 -5.63
C ILE A 502 -12.39 26.78 -6.70
N THR A 503 -12.07 25.56 -7.13
CA THR A 503 -12.67 24.96 -8.33
C THR A 503 -13.73 23.89 -8.06
N ALA A 504 -14.00 23.53 -6.80
CA ALA A 504 -14.93 22.42 -6.50
C ALA A 504 -16.38 22.69 -6.90
N THR A 505 -17.02 21.70 -7.50
CA THR A 505 -18.45 21.64 -7.77
C THR A 505 -19.17 20.78 -6.72
N ASP A 506 -20.51 20.71 -6.77
CA ASP A 506 -21.28 19.80 -5.90
C ASP A 506 -20.93 18.32 -6.13
N GLU A 507 -20.42 17.99 -7.31
CA GLU A 507 -20.00 16.64 -7.71
C GLU A 507 -18.52 16.36 -7.40
N SER A 508 -17.76 17.38 -6.98
CA SER A 508 -16.32 17.24 -6.76
C SER A 508 -16.01 16.47 -5.49
N VAL A 509 -15.12 15.48 -5.61
CA VAL A 509 -14.60 14.72 -4.47
C VAL A 509 -13.61 15.62 -3.71
N PRO A 510 -13.80 15.84 -2.40
CA PRO A 510 -12.86 16.63 -1.62
C PRO A 510 -11.57 15.86 -1.34
N PRO A 511 -10.40 16.51 -1.39
CA PRO A 511 -9.16 15.90 -0.92
C PRO A 511 -9.21 15.66 0.58
N ILE A 512 -8.45 14.67 1.08
CA ILE A 512 -8.42 14.30 2.51
C ILE A 512 -8.10 15.51 3.39
N ALA A 513 -7.19 16.38 2.95
CA ALA A 513 -6.84 17.60 3.66
C ALA A 513 -8.05 18.53 3.91
N GLY A 514 -9.05 18.55 3.03
CA GLY A 514 -10.26 19.37 3.18
C GLY A 514 -11.12 19.02 4.40
N TYR A 515 -10.94 17.84 4.99
CA TYR A 515 -11.59 17.46 6.25
C TYR A 515 -10.99 18.15 7.45
N TYR A 516 -9.71 18.53 7.40
CA TYR A 516 -8.92 18.94 8.55
C TYR A 516 -8.45 20.40 8.49
N LEU A 517 -8.34 20.96 7.29
CA LEU A 517 -7.60 22.19 7.06
C LEU A 517 -8.47 23.44 7.13
N ALA A 518 -8.01 24.43 7.89
CA ALA A 518 -8.42 25.81 7.80
C ALA A 518 -7.56 26.52 6.73
N LEU A 519 -8.20 27.15 5.76
CA LEU A 519 -7.56 27.86 4.65
C LEU A 519 -7.66 29.37 4.87
N ASP A 520 -6.52 30.03 4.95
CA ASP A 520 -6.50 31.50 4.99
C ASP A 520 -6.95 32.09 3.64
N HIS A 521 -7.79 33.12 3.72
CA HIS A 521 -8.29 33.87 2.57
C HIS A 521 -7.17 34.37 1.67
N ALA A 522 -6.13 34.97 2.26
CA ALA A 522 -4.99 35.51 1.52
C ALA A 522 -4.28 34.45 0.67
N LYS A 523 -4.21 33.20 1.13
CA LYS A 523 -3.61 32.09 0.37
C LYS A 523 -4.49 31.70 -0.82
N LEU A 524 -5.80 31.55 -0.61
CA LEU A 524 -6.75 31.21 -1.67
C LEU A 524 -6.79 32.30 -2.75
N ALA A 525 -6.98 33.56 -2.33
CA ALA A 525 -7.02 34.71 -3.22
C ALA A 525 -5.66 34.92 -3.92
N GLY A 526 -4.55 34.82 -3.20
CA GLY A 526 -3.20 34.97 -3.74
C GLY A 526 -2.84 33.89 -4.77
N ALA A 527 -3.18 32.63 -4.50
CA ALA A 527 -2.97 31.53 -5.46
C ALA A 527 -3.81 31.72 -6.73
N CYS A 528 -5.08 32.12 -6.57
CA CYS A 528 -5.96 32.40 -7.70
C CYS A 528 -5.47 33.58 -8.54
N ALA A 529 -5.05 34.66 -7.88
CA ALA A 529 -4.44 35.81 -8.54
C ALA A 529 -3.18 35.41 -9.31
N GLN A 530 -2.26 34.65 -8.69
CA GLN A 530 -1.05 34.17 -9.36
C GLN A 530 -1.36 33.25 -10.56
N ALA A 531 -2.35 32.37 -10.44
CA ALA A 531 -2.81 31.54 -11.55
C ALA A 531 -3.31 32.40 -12.72
N TRP A 532 -4.14 33.40 -12.44
CA TRP A 532 -4.61 34.34 -13.46
C TRP A 532 -3.50 35.18 -14.09
N ARG A 533 -2.48 35.63 -13.34
CA ARG A 533 -1.32 36.32 -13.93
C ARG A 533 -0.62 35.45 -14.97
N ARG A 534 -0.42 34.16 -14.65
CA ARG A 534 0.20 33.20 -15.59
C ARG A 534 -0.65 32.94 -16.82
N MET A 535 -1.98 33.03 -16.68
CA MET A 535 -2.92 32.77 -17.77
C MET A 535 -3.14 33.98 -18.68
N PHE A 536 -3.26 35.18 -18.12
CA PHE A 536 -3.69 36.39 -18.83
C PHE A 536 -2.62 37.49 -18.94
N ASP A 537 -1.40 37.25 -18.43
CA ASP A 537 -0.31 38.23 -18.37
C ASP A 537 -0.71 39.56 -17.69
N ALA A 538 -1.60 39.47 -16.70
CA ALA A 538 -2.17 40.63 -16.00
C ALA A 538 -1.37 41.00 -14.73
N GLU A 539 -1.14 42.29 -14.50
CA GLU A 539 -0.75 42.79 -13.18
C GLU A 539 -1.89 42.51 -12.18
N SER A 540 -1.59 41.96 -11.01
CA SER A 540 -2.60 41.79 -9.96
C SER A 540 -2.22 42.57 -8.72
N ALA A 541 -3.09 43.49 -8.33
CA ALA A 541 -3.12 44.05 -6.99
C ALA A 541 -3.88 43.08 -6.10
N SER A 542 -3.19 42.18 -5.39
CA SER A 542 -3.82 41.57 -4.21
C SER A 542 -3.77 42.61 -3.10
N LYS A 543 -4.89 43.24 -2.79
CA LYS A 543 -5.02 43.95 -1.52
C LYS A 543 -5.18 42.90 -0.43
N ASP A 544 -4.43 43.03 0.66
CA ASP A 544 -4.62 42.19 1.85
C ASP A 544 -6.04 42.40 2.36
N GLY A 545 -6.89 41.39 2.12
CA GLY A 545 -8.21 41.33 2.73
C GLY A 545 -8.11 41.11 4.24
N PRO A 546 -9.21 41.31 5.00
CA PRO A 546 -9.23 40.97 6.42
C PRO A 546 -8.83 39.51 6.64
N ALA A 547 -8.16 39.21 7.76
CA ALA A 547 -7.75 37.86 8.12
C ALA A 547 -8.97 36.98 8.36
N SER A 548 -9.46 36.31 7.31
CA SER A 548 -10.55 35.34 7.38
C SER A 548 -10.06 33.94 7.05
N VAL A 549 -10.68 32.95 7.69
CA VAL A 549 -10.38 31.53 7.53
C VAL A 549 -11.58 30.84 6.90
N HIS A 550 -11.32 29.87 6.03
CA HIS A 550 -12.30 29.06 5.33
C HIS A 550 -12.07 27.58 5.61
N GLY A 551 -13.08 26.73 5.41
CA GLY A 551 -12.93 25.28 5.55
C GLY A 551 -13.15 24.78 6.98
N ALA A 552 -12.21 24.02 7.53
CA ALA A 552 -12.38 23.37 8.82
C ALA A 552 -12.31 24.37 10.00
N PRO A 553 -13.17 24.23 11.01
CA PRO A 553 -13.07 24.99 12.26
C PRO A 553 -11.80 24.58 13.03
N VAL A 554 -11.10 25.57 13.58
CA VAL A 554 -9.87 25.41 14.37
C VAL A 554 -9.97 26.22 15.66
N LEU A 555 -9.18 25.84 16.67
CA LEU A 555 -9.19 26.53 17.96
C LEU A 555 -8.63 27.94 17.85
N THR A 556 -9.17 28.85 18.67
CA THR A 556 -8.51 30.13 18.90
C THR A 556 -7.19 29.92 19.64
N ARG A 557 -6.28 30.88 19.49
CA ARG A 557 -4.99 30.85 20.20
C ARG A 557 -5.19 30.72 21.71
N ASP A 558 -6.14 31.46 22.28
CA ASP A 558 -6.41 31.46 23.71
C ASP A 558 -6.96 30.12 24.20
N ALA A 559 -7.87 29.49 23.44
CA ALA A 559 -8.38 28.17 23.77
C ALA A 559 -7.28 27.10 23.76
N MET A 560 -6.35 27.18 22.79
CA MET A 560 -5.19 26.30 22.73
C MET A 560 -4.23 26.51 23.91
N LEU A 561 -3.91 27.76 24.25
CA LEU A 561 -3.07 28.10 25.39
C LEU A 561 -3.69 27.65 26.71
N ALA A 562 -5.00 27.81 26.87
CA ALA A 562 -5.73 27.35 28.04
C ALA A 562 -5.68 25.82 28.18
N TRP A 563 -5.81 25.09 27.07
CA TRP A 563 -5.68 23.63 27.08
C TRP A 563 -4.27 23.17 27.46
N THR A 564 -3.23 23.72 26.84
CA THR A 564 -1.86 23.32 27.20
C THR A 564 -1.53 23.71 28.64
N ALA A 565 -2.03 24.85 29.12
CA ALA A 565 -1.90 25.26 30.52
C ALA A 565 -2.60 24.30 31.49
N SER A 566 -3.80 23.81 31.17
CA SER A 566 -4.52 22.87 32.04
C SER A 566 -3.78 21.53 32.18
N LEU A 567 -3.14 21.05 31.11
CA LEU A 567 -2.32 19.84 31.18
C LEU A 567 -1.08 20.04 32.10
N ARG A 568 -0.45 21.22 32.06
CA ARG A 568 0.67 21.55 32.97
C ARG A 568 0.24 21.68 34.43
N ALA A 569 -0.90 22.30 34.66
CA ALA A 569 -1.49 22.43 35.99
C ALA A 569 -1.77 21.03 36.58
N ALA A 570 -2.35 20.12 35.80
CA ALA A 570 -2.61 18.75 36.22
C ALA A 570 -1.34 18.00 36.65
N VAL A 571 -0.20 18.23 35.98
CA VAL A 571 1.10 17.64 36.39
C VAL A 571 1.57 18.20 37.73
N SER A 572 1.36 19.49 37.97
CA SER A 572 1.84 20.18 39.17
C SER A 572 0.96 19.92 40.40
N GLU A 573 -0.34 19.72 40.19
CA GLU A 573 -1.33 19.52 41.24
C GLU A 573 -1.52 18.04 41.64
N ALA A 574 -0.97 17.11 40.87
CA ALA A 574 -1.10 15.69 41.13
C ALA A 574 -0.40 15.27 42.44
N GLY A 575 -1.20 14.77 43.39
CA GLY A 575 -0.71 14.35 44.71
C GLY A 575 -0.12 12.94 44.73
N ALA A 576 -0.95 11.93 44.48
CA ALA A 576 -0.53 10.52 44.58
C ALA A 576 0.39 10.09 43.43
N LEU A 577 1.25 9.09 43.67
CA LEU A 577 2.22 8.57 42.69
C LEU A 577 1.56 8.18 41.35
N ALA A 578 0.45 7.45 41.39
CA ALA A 578 -0.31 7.08 40.19
C ALA A 578 -0.89 8.31 39.47
N GLY A 579 -1.40 9.30 40.22
CA GLY A 579 -1.87 10.57 39.67
C GLY A 579 -0.77 11.38 38.99
N GLN A 580 0.41 11.46 39.61
CA GLN A 580 1.59 12.15 39.05
C GLN A 580 2.05 11.49 37.76
N HIS A 581 2.12 10.17 37.73
CA HIS A 581 2.41 9.41 36.52
C HIS A 581 1.37 9.66 35.42
N ASN A 582 0.08 9.53 35.73
CA ASN A 582 -1.00 9.69 34.75
C ASN A 582 -1.02 11.10 34.15
N ALA A 583 -0.91 12.13 34.98
CA ALA A 583 -0.89 13.52 34.52
C ALA A 583 0.32 13.78 33.60
N TYR A 584 1.51 13.30 33.98
CA TYR A 584 2.72 13.46 33.17
C TYR A 584 2.67 12.64 31.87
N CYS A 585 2.15 11.41 31.92
CA CYS A 585 1.91 10.55 30.76
C CYS A 585 1.00 11.25 29.74
N LEU A 586 -0.13 11.79 30.19
CA LEU A 586 -1.07 12.51 29.34
C LEU A 586 -0.45 13.78 28.76
N TYR A 587 0.36 14.53 29.54
CA TYR A 587 1.07 15.70 29.03
C TYR A 587 2.00 15.35 27.87
N VAL A 588 2.92 14.40 28.09
CA VAL A 588 3.92 14.00 27.09
C VAL A 588 3.27 13.34 25.87
N LEU A 589 2.29 12.46 26.08
CA LEU A 589 1.57 11.82 24.97
C LEU A 589 0.82 12.86 24.13
N THR A 590 0.11 13.79 24.76
CA THR A 590 -0.62 14.85 24.04
C THR A 590 0.35 15.75 23.27
N HIS A 591 1.51 16.08 23.85
CA HIS A 591 2.59 16.77 23.14
C HIS A 591 3.05 16.00 21.91
N MET A 592 3.26 14.67 22.03
CA MET A 592 3.64 13.82 20.90
C MET A 592 2.58 13.82 19.78
N LEU A 593 1.28 13.75 20.13
CA LEU A 593 0.20 13.86 19.15
C LEU A 593 0.22 15.24 18.45
N ALA A 594 0.46 16.32 19.19
CA ALA A 594 0.58 17.68 18.66
C ALA A 594 1.79 17.87 17.75
N ALA A 595 2.95 17.34 18.15
CA ALA A 595 4.21 17.48 17.43
C ALA A 595 4.29 16.66 16.14
N THR A 596 3.44 15.63 15.99
CA THR A 596 3.58 14.66 14.89
C THR A 596 2.30 14.45 14.07
N GLY A 597 1.17 15.04 14.49
CA GLY A 597 -0.13 14.87 13.85
C GLY A 597 -0.62 13.42 13.89
N HIS A 598 -0.16 12.65 14.89
CA HIS A 598 -0.50 11.25 15.08
C HIS A 598 -2.01 11.07 15.31
N ARG A 599 -2.60 10.03 14.72
CA ARG A 599 -4.01 9.69 14.94
C ARG A 599 -4.21 9.14 16.37
N PRO A 600 -5.34 9.43 17.03
CA PRO A 600 -5.68 8.89 18.34
C PRO A 600 -6.10 7.42 18.19
N VAL A 601 -5.10 6.53 18.13
CA VAL A 601 -5.28 5.08 18.02
C VAL A 601 -4.97 4.40 19.34
N ASN A 602 -5.25 3.10 19.45
CA ASN A 602 -4.85 2.30 20.60
C ASN A 602 -3.32 2.19 20.66
N ASP A 603 -2.75 2.50 21.82
CA ASP A 603 -1.31 2.65 22.03
C ASP A 603 -0.63 3.50 20.92
N PRO A 604 -0.83 4.83 20.89
CA PRO A 604 -0.33 5.68 19.79
C PRO A 604 1.18 5.53 19.52
N VAL A 605 1.99 5.46 20.58
CA VAL A 605 3.43 5.17 20.48
C VAL A 605 3.68 3.91 21.30
N GLU A 606 3.70 2.74 20.66
CA GLU A 606 3.77 1.48 21.40
C GLU A 606 5.18 1.11 21.90
N SER A 607 6.24 1.69 21.31
CA SER A 607 7.61 1.21 21.51
C SER A 607 8.68 2.27 21.19
N LEU A 608 9.84 2.14 21.83
CA LEU A 608 11.08 2.86 21.47
C LEU A 608 11.63 2.47 20.10
N ASP A 609 11.29 1.29 19.57
CA ASP A 609 11.70 0.88 18.21
C ASP A 609 11.09 1.78 17.12
N LEU A 610 10.09 2.58 17.47
CA LEU A 610 9.49 3.56 16.56
C LEU A 610 10.19 4.93 16.62
N LEU A 611 11.15 5.12 17.52
CA LEU A 611 11.76 6.41 17.81
C LEU A 611 13.27 6.36 17.54
N ASP A 612 13.76 7.35 16.83
CA ASP A 612 15.18 7.67 16.73
C ASP A 612 15.39 9.06 17.33
N LEU A 613 15.54 9.08 18.66
CA LEU A 613 15.67 10.33 19.42
C LEU A 613 16.97 11.07 19.11
N GLU A 614 18.04 10.35 18.77
CA GLU A 614 19.33 10.93 18.37
C GLU A 614 19.17 11.75 17.10
N ARG A 615 18.45 11.22 16.11
CA ARG A 615 18.19 11.91 14.84
C ARG A 615 16.94 12.78 14.87
N GLY A 616 16.13 12.71 15.94
CA GLY A 616 14.84 13.38 16.03
C GLY A 616 13.89 12.91 14.92
N LEU A 617 13.67 11.60 14.82
CA LEU A 617 12.74 10.99 13.87
C LEU A 617 11.83 9.98 14.57
N ALA A 618 10.64 9.75 14.02
CA ALA A 618 9.72 8.71 14.46
C ALA A 618 9.02 8.02 13.28
N LEU A 619 8.66 6.75 13.46
CA LEU A 619 7.80 5.98 12.56
C LEU A 619 6.40 5.85 13.14
N LEU A 620 5.40 6.33 12.41
CA LEU A 620 4.00 6.31 12.86
C LEU A 620 3.16 5.33 12.04
N ALA A 621 2.77 4.22 12.64
CA ALA A 621 1.91 3.18 12.05
C ALA A 621 0.46 3.32 12.54
N ASP A 622 -0.12 4.50 12.34
CA ASP A 622 -1.40 4.91 12.93
C ASP A 622 -2.61 4.74 11.98
N LYS A 623 -2.37 4.27 10.75
CA LYS A 623 -3.39 4.01 9.73
C LYS A 623 -3.47 2.50 9.48
N ALA A 624 -4.65 1.93 9.70
CA ALA A 624 -4.90 0.49 9.59
C ALA A 624 -5.52 0.07 8.24
N ALA A 625 -5.77 0.99 7.32
CA ALA A 625 -6.86 0.82 6.34
C ALA A 625 -6.47 0.27 4.95
N HIS A 626 -5.19 -0.04 4.66
CA HIS A 626 -4.79 -0.42 3.29
C HIS A 626 -3.74 -1.54 3.19
N GLN A 627 -2.71 -1.56 4.05
CA GLN A 627 -1.72 -2.64 4.07
C GLN A 627 -1.15 -2.88 5.48
N PRO A 628 -0.88 -4.14 5.87
CA PRO A 628 -0.16 -4.45 7.11
C PRO A 628 1.26 -3.85 7.09
N GLY A 629 1.47 -2.72 7.77
CA GLY A 629 2.80 -2.10 7.90
C GLY A 629 2.95 -0.71 7.26
N GLU A 630 1.86 -0.08 6.83
CA GLU A 630 1.89 1.34 6.42
C GLU A 630 2.26 2.22 7.64
N ALA A 631 3.52 2.62 7.72
CA ALA A 631 3.98 3.65 8.65
C ALA A 631 4.44 4.88 7.87
N ARG A 632 4.52 6.03 8.51
CA ARG A 632 5.16 7.23 7.93
C ARG A 632 6.32 7.68 8.78
N LEU A 633 7.39 8.12 8.13
CA LEU A 633 8.50 8.79 8.78
C LEU A 633 8.14 10.25 9.05
N VAL A 634 8.31 10.70 10.30
CA VAL A 634 8.05 12.08 10.74
C VAL A 634 9.23 12.63 11.54
N PRO A 635 9.49 13.95 11.50
CA PRO A 635 10.50 14.57 12.34
C PRO A 635 9.99 14.83 13.75
N LEU A 636 10.91 14.79 14.71
CA LEU A 636 10.74 15.25 16.08
C LEU A 636 11.59 16.51 16.26
N CYS A 637 10.96 17.62 16.68
CA CYS A 637 11.68 18.84 17.02
C CYS A 637 12.49 18.67 18.32
N SER A 638 13.38 19.61 18.62
CA SER A 638 14.28 19.49 19.77
C SER A 638 13.51 19.48 21.09
N LEU A 639 12.43 20.28 21.21
CA LEU A 639 11.52 20.24 22.36
C LEU A 639 10.93 18.83 22.58
N THR A 640 10.42 18.20 21.51
CA THR A 640 9.86 16.84 21.59
C THR A 640 10.90 15.82 22.00
N VAL A 641 12.11 15.90 21.43
CA VAL A 641 13.22 15.01 21.79
C VAL A 641 13.58 15.16 23.27
N ARG A 642 13.69 16.39 23.80
CA ARG A 642 13.97 16.64 25.22
C ARG A 642 12.87 16.07 26.12
N LEU A 643 11.60 16.34 25.81
CA LEU A 643 10.46 15.77 26.56
C LEU A 643 10.45 14.24 26.55
N MET A 644 10.78 13.61 25.43
CA MET A 644 10.89 12.15 25.37
C MET A 644 12.01 11.62 26.28
N HIS A 645 13.17 12.28 26.35
CA HIS A 645 14.21 11.88 27.29
C HIS A 645 13.73 11.97 28.75
N HIS A 646 13.02 13.06 29.11
CA HIS A 646 12.42 13.19 30.44
C HIS A 646 11.35 12.13 30.72
N TRP A 647 10.60 11.70 29.70
CA TRP A 647 9.66 10.59 29.83
C TRP A 647 10.35 9.26 30.11
N LEU A 648 11.45 8.95 29.42
CA LEU A 648 12.22 7.73 29.69
C LEU A 648 12.83 7.76 31.10
N GLU A 649 13.33 8.91 31.53
CA GLU A 649 13.79 9.11 32.89
C GLU A 649 12.65 8.94 33.91
N HIS A 650 11.46 9.49 33.63
CA HIS A 650 10.28 9.32 34.47
C HIS A 650 9.93 7.84 34.65
N LEU A 651 9.90 7.05 33.58
CA LEU A 651 9.65 5.61 33.65
C LEU A 651 10.73 4.88 34.47
N GLN A 652 12.00 5.27 34.36
CA GLN A 652 13.08 4.72 35.20
C GLN A 652 12.87 5.05 36.68
N ARG A 653 12.47 6.28 37.00
CA ARG A 653 12.17 6.71 38.37
C ARG A 653 10.95 5.98 38.92
N LEU A 654 9.88 5.87 38.13
CA LEU A 654 8.65 5.14 38.48
C LEU A 654 8.93 3.67 38.78
N ALA A 655 9.72 2.99 37.94
CA ALA A 655 10.11 1.59 38.17
C ALA A 655 10.79 1.42 39.54
N ARG A 656 11.67 2.35 39.94
CA ARG A 656 12.31 2.32 41.28
C ARG A 656 11.31 2.52 42.41
N TRP A 657 10.40 3.48 42.27
CA TRP A 657 9.36 3.77 43.27
C TRP A 657 8.43 2.58 43.50
N VAL A 658 7.95 1.94 42.42
CA VAL A 658 7.00 0.82 42.56
C VAL A 658 7.68 -0.51 42.89
N ASN A 659 9.00 -0.64 42.75
CA ASN A 659 9.69 -1.92 42.90
C ASN A 659 9.53 -2.56 44.29
N ALA A 660 9.49 -1.75 45.35
CA ALA A 660 9.38 -2.26 46.72
C ALA A 660 8.02 -2.95 46.98
N GLU A 661 6.94 -2.37 46.47
CA GLU A 661 5.56 -2.84 46.72
C GLU A 661 5.02 -3.71 45.58
N ARG A 662 5.43 -3.42 44.34
CA ARG A 662 4.95 -4.02 43.08
C ARG A 662 6.12 -4.38 42.15
N PRO A 663 6.97 -5.35 42.53
CA PRO A 663 8.16 -5.73 41.75
C PRO A 663 7.83 -6.24 40.33
N THR A 664 6.67 -6.87 40.14
CA THR A 664 6.21 -7.30 38.80
C THR A 664 5.96 -6.10 37.89
N LEU A 665 5.32 -5.05 38.40
CA LEU A 665 5.08 -3.81 37.63
C LEU A 665 6.41 -3.12 37.29
N ALA A 666 7.36 -3.06 38.24
CA ALA A 666 8.68 -2.51 37.97
C ALA A 666 9.38 -3.24 36.81
N LEU A 667 9.34 -4.58 36.78
CA LEU A 667 9.89 -5.37 35.68
C LEU A 667 9.17 -5.13 34.35
N GLN A 668 7.84 -4.95 34.38
CA GLN A 668 7.07 -4.61 33.19
C GLN A 668 7.49 -3.23 32.65
N ILE A 669 7.67 -2.23 33.51
CA ILE A 669 8.14 -0.89 33.12
C ILE A 669 9.57 -0.95 32.56
N GLU A 670 10.47 -1.68 33.21
CA GLU A 670 11.85 -1.87 32.72
C GLU A 670 11.90 -2.56 31.36
N SER A 671 10.93 -3.43 31.04
CA SER A 671 10.83 -4.07 29.72
C SER A 671 10.51 -3.08 28.59
N VAL A 672 9.85 -1.96 28.90
CA VAL A 672 9.49 -0.92 27.93
C VAL A 672 10.70 -0.05 27.58
N LEU A 673 11.63 0.12 28.53
CA LEU A 673 12.84 0.93 28.38
C LEU A 673 13.92 0.29 27.50
N ARG A 674 13.73 -0.95 27.06
CA ARG A 674 14.70 -1.68 26.22
C ARG A 674 14.17 -1.76 24.78
N PRO A 675 14.93 -1.26 23.80
CA PRO A 675 14.62 -1.50 22.38
C PRO A 675 14.60 -2.99 22.07
N SER A 676 13.73 -3.40 21.15
CA SER A 676 13.67 -4.75 20.57
C SER A 676 13.48 -5.91 21.57
N SER A 677 13.02 -5.65 22.81
CA SER A 677 12.67 -6.68 23.79
C SER A 677 11.19 -7.06 23.76
N THR A 678 10.86 -8.25 24.27
CA THR A 678 9.48 -8.62 24.59
C THR A 678 8.93 -7.64 25.63
N ARG A 679 7.77 -7.05 25.32
CA ARG A 679 7.14 -6.01 26.14
C ARG A 679 5.79 -6.49 26.70
N ALA A 680 5.55 -6.16 27.95
CA ALA A 680 4.24 -6.34 28.59
C ALA A 680 3.35 -5.10 28.49
N LEU A 681 3.94 -3.91 28.33
CA LEU A 681 3.23 -2.63 28.33
C LEU A 681 3.61 -1.80 27.10
N PRO A 682 2.70 -0.94 26.60
CA PRO A 682 3.05 0.10 25.64
C PRO A 682 3.96 1.18 26.28
N LEU A 683 4.62 1.99 25.45
CA LEU A 683 5.48 3.09 25.93
C LEU A 683 4.74 4.12 26.81
N PHE A 684 3.44 4.30 26.53
CA PHE A 684 2.54 5.14 27.32
C PHE A 684 1.40 4.30 27.88
N PHE A 685 1.25 4.31 29.19
CA PHE A 685 0.19 3.61 29.93
C PHE A 685 -0.27 4.47 31.10
N LEU A 686 -1.42 4.17 31.67
CA LEU A 686 -1.94 4.80 32.89
C LEU A 686 -1.98 3.78 34.03
N LEU A 687 -2.07 4.27 35.25
CA LEU A 687 -2.19 3.48 36.47
C LEU A 687 -3.53 3.78 37.16
N GLY A 688 -4.23 2.73 37.59
CA GLY A 688 -5.34 2.85 38.54
C GLY A 688 -4.84 3.07 39.98
N ASP A 689 -5.77 3.24 40.91
CA ASP A 689 -5.46 3.48 42.32
C ASP A 689 -4.68 2.31 42.97
N ASP A 690 -4.93 1.09 42.50
CA ASP A 690 -4.23 -0.13 42.93
C ASP A 690 -2.95 -0.46 42.12
N PHE A 691 -2.44 0.51 41.35
CA PHE A 691 -1.35 0.35 40.38
C PHE A 691 -1.64 -0.65 39.24
N GLU A 692 -2.92 -0.90 38.95
CA GLU A 692 -3.31 -1.67 37.77
C GLU A 692 -3.04 -0.86 36.49
N THR A 693 -2.36 -1.49 35.53
CA THR A 693 -1.99 -0.84 34.28
C THR A 693 -3.19 -0.76 33.34
N ARG A 694 -3.48 0.44 32.83
CA ARG A 694 -4.51 0.70 31.83
C ARG A 694 -3.86 1.18 30.53
N ARG A 695 -4.31 0.60 29.42
CA ARG A 695 -3.88 1.01 28.08
C ARG A 695 -4.62 2.28 27.66
N ILE A 696 -3.99 3.04 26.78
CA ILE A 696 -4.55 4.29 26.28
C ILE A 696 -5.15 4.02 24.90
N ASP A 697 -6.43 4.33 24.78
CA ASP A 697 -7.20 4.27 23.54
C ASP A 697 -7.75 5.66 23.19
N ARG A 698 -8.53 5.73 22.09
CA ARG A 698 -9.19 6.97 21.68
C ARG A 698 -10.12 7.52 22.76
N THR A 699 -10.82 6.66 23.50
CA THR A 699 -11.78 7.10 24.52
C THR A 699 -11.08 7.75 25.70
N THR A 700 -9.95 7.18 26.12
CA THR A 700 -9.08 7.71 27.17
C THR A 700 -8.60 9.12 26.82
N LEU A 701 -8.15 9.33 25.57
CA LEU A 701 -7.69 10.64 25.09
C LEU A 701 -8.83 11.66 25.04
N SER A 702 -10.03 11.26 24.60
CA SER A 702 -11.20 12.14 24.59
C SER A 702 -11.65 12.54 26.00
N LEU A 703 -11.57 11.63 26.98
CA LEU A 703 -11.94 11.90 28.38
C LEU A 703 -10.92 12.78 29.10
N ALA A 704 -9.66 12.77 28.67
CA ALA A 704 -8.61 13.65 29.20
C ALA A 704 -8.74 15.12 28.74
N MET A 705 -9.72 15.43 27.89
CA MET A 705 -9.93 16.79 27.39
C MET A 705 -10.57 17.70 28.45
N PRO A 706 -10.21 19.00 28.49
CA PRO A 706 -10.88 19.96 29.36
C PRO A 706 -12.39 20.01 29.09
N ALA A 707 -13.21 20.14 30.13
CA ALA A 707 -14.67 20.17 29.99
C ALA A 707 -15.17 21.29 29.05
N ALA A 708 -14.50 22.45 29.04
CA ALA A 708 -14.80 23.56 28.13
C ALA A 708 -14.57 23.23 26.64
N LEU A 709 -13.83 22.15 26.36
CA LEU A 709 -13.49 21.67 25.02
C LEU A 709 -14.14 20.30 24.73
N ALA A 710 -15.10 19.87 25.56
CA ALA A 710 -15.84 18.64 25.33
C ALA A 710 -16.60 18.69 23.99
N GLY A 711 -16.52 17.60 23.22
CA GLY A 711 -17.13 17.49 21.90
C GLY A 711 -16.21 17.87 20.73
N LEU A 712 -14.97 18.28 20.99
CA LEU A 712 -13.95 18.36 19.94
C LEU A 712 -13.62 16.96 19.38
N PRO A 713 -13.25 16.87 18.09
CA PRO A 713 -12.84 15.62 17.50
C PRO A 713 -11.49 15.19 18.07
N ALA A 714 -11.31 13.88 18.29
CA ALA A 714 -10.06 13.32 18.83
C ALA A 714 -8.82 13.63 17.97
N ASN A 715 -9.00 13.97 16.69
CA ASN A 715 -7.96 14.40 15.76
C ASN A 715 -7.67 15.92 15.81
N GLN A 716 -8.05 16.64 16.86
CA GLN A 716 -7.92 18.11 16.90
C GLN A 716 -6.48 18.57 16.66
N PHE A 717 -5.50 18.01 17.38
CA PHE A 717 -4.09 18.41 17.22
C PHE A 717 -3.55 18.23 15.80
N ARG A 718 -4.05 17.23 15.08
CA ARG A 718 -3.72 17.01 13.69
C ARG A 718 -4.29 18.11 12.77
N ARG A 719 -5.47 18.65 13.09
CA ARG A 719 -6.05 19.83 12.40
C ARG A 719 -5.19 21.07 12.64
N GLU A 720 -4.74 21.24 13.88
CA GLU A 720 -3.88 22.37 14.27
C GLU A 720 -2.52 22.32 13.57
N LEU A 721 -1.89 21.13 13.49
CA LEU A 721 -0.66 20.93 12.73
C LEU A 721 -0.86 21.22 11.24
N ALA A 722 -1.92 20.68 10.63
CA ALA A 722 -2.21 20.92 9.21
C ALA A 722 -2.40 22.41 8.92
N THR A 723 -3.12 23.12 9.81
CA THR A 723 -3.37 24.55 9.70
C THR A 723 -2.10 25.36 9.91
N ALA A 724 -1.27 25.03 10.91
CA ALA A 724 0.02 25.69 11.12
C ALA A 724 0.97 25.52 9.91
N ALA A 725 1.02 24.32 9.34
CA ALA A 725 1.81 24.03 8.14
C ALA A 725 1.36 24.89 6.95
N GLN A 726 0.05 25.07 6.78
CA GLN A 726 -0.53 25.92 5.73
C GLN A 726 -0.19 27.40 5.94
N ARG A 727 -0.32 27.92 7.17
CA ARG A 727 -0.12 29.34 7.49
C ARG A 727 1.33 29.76 7.39
N ALA A 728 2.23 28.92 7.84
CA ALA A 728 3.67 29.18 7.81
C ALA A 728 4.33 28.71 6.49
N ALA A 729 3.53 28.39 5.45
CA ALA A 729 3.99 27.97 4.13
C ALA A 729 5.10 26.90 4.21
N TRP A 730 4.83 25.81 4.92
CA TRP A 730 5.74 24.66 4.95
C TRP A 730 5.81 24.03 3.55
N PRO A 731 6.91 23.36 3.18
CA PRO A 731 6.96 22.60 1.93
C PRO A 731 5.76 21.63 1.84
N PRO A 732 4.85 21.79 0.85
CA PRO A 732 3.58 21.08 0.82
C PRO A 732 3.72 19.56 0.84
N GLU A 733 4.69 19.02 0.10
CA GLU A 733 4.95 17.59 0.01
C GLU A 733 5.36 17.06 1.40
N LEU A 734 6.24 17.78 2.10
CA LEU A 734 6.68 17.38 3.43
C LEU A 734 5.57 17.50 4.49
N ALA A 735 4.70 18.49 4.38
CA ALA A 735 3.52 18.62 5.24
C ALA A 735 2.53 17.46 5.00
N GLN A 736 2.29 17.11 3.73
CA GLN A 736 1.50 15.93 3.36
C GLN A 736 2.13 14.63 3.86
N GLN A 737 3.46 14.51 3.85
CA GLN A 737 4.20 13.37 4.41
C GLN A 737 3.98 13.24 5.92
N ILE A 738 4.12 14.32 6.71
CA ILE A 738 3.88 14.27 8.16
C ILE A 738 2.42 13.93 8.47
N LEU A 739 1.49 14.41 7.65
CA LEU A 739 0.09 14.06 7.82
C LEU A 739 -0.17 12.64 7.31
N GLY A 740 0.54 12.11 6.32
CA GLY A 740 0.12 10.90 5.62
C GLY A 740 -1.10 11.16 4.71
N HIS A 741 -1.16 12.35 4.13
CA HIS A 741 -2.10 12.75 3.06
C HIS A 741 -1.43 12.60 1.70
N VAL A 742 -0.78 11.47 1.47
CA VAL A 742 -0.02 11.20 0.24
C VAL A 742 -0.95 10.53 -0.77
N ASP A 743 -1.19 11.20 -1.90
CA ASP A 743 -1.99 10.65 -3.00
C ASP A 743 -1.19 9.66 -3.86
N LEU A 744 -1.89 8.96 -4.76
CA LEU A 744 -1.27 7.97 -5.64
C LEU A 744 -0.07 8.57 -6.39
N SER A 745 1.06 7.85 -6.42
CA SER A 745 2.30 8.23 -7.10
C SER A 745 2.94 9.55 -6.63
N GLN A 746 2.46 10.13 -5.52
CA GLN A 746 3.02 11.34 -4.91
C GLN A 746 3.81 11.04 -3.63
N SER A 747 4.25 9.78 -3.43
CA SER A 747 5.02 9.42 -2.25
C SER A 747 6.33 10.20 -2.18
N VAL A 748 6.47 11.01 -1.13
CA VAL A 748 7.61 11.90 -0.91
C VAL A 748 8.91 11.12 -0.84
N PHE A 749 8.92 9.94 -0.22
CA PHE A 749 10.11 9.09 -0.13
C PHE A 749 9.95 7.79 -0.95
N GLY A 750 9.17 7.86 -2.03
CA GLY A 750 8.99 6.72 -2.94
C GLY A 750 10.26 6.37 -3.72
N PRO A 751 10.34 5.19 -4.36
CA PRO A 751 11.54 4.71 -5.07
C PRO A 751 12.04 5.58 -6.22
N LEU A 752 11.14 6.41 -6.79
CA LEU A 752 11.42 7.35 -7.87
C LEU A 752 11.58 8.80 -7.38
N SER A 753 11.44 9.04 -6.07
CA SER A 753 11.60 10.38 -5.50
C SER A 753 13.07 10.73 -5.37
N CYS A 754 13.40 11.97 -5.69
CA CYS A 754 14.71 12.55 -5.39
C CYS A 754 14.79 13.17 -3.98
N GLN A 755 13.69 13.14 -3.21
CA GLN A 755 13.66 13.69 -1.86
C GLN A 755 14.33 12.75 -0.86
N SER A 756 15.14 13.34 0.01
CA SER A 756 15.76 12.65 1.12
C SER A 756 14.87 12.66 2.35
N PRO A 757 14.87 11.60 3.17
CA PRO A 757 14.37 11.68 4.55
C PRO A 757 14.98 12.83 5.37
N LEU A 758 16.19 13.29 5.03
CA LEU A 758 16.84 14.45 5.66
C LEU A 758 16.10 15.77 5.38
N SER A 759 15.31 15.86 4.31
CA SER A 759 14.47 17.04 4.04
C SER A 759 13.48 17.33 5.18
N LEU A 760 13.15 16.33 6.02
CA LEU A 760 12.33 16.51 7.21
C LEU A 760 12.99 17.42 8.27
N ASP A 761 14.31 17.60 8.23
CA ASP A 761 15.02 18.51 9.16
C ASP A 761 14.55 19.97 8.97
N LEU A 762 14.11 20.34 7.77
CA LEU A 762 13.53 21.67 7.48
C LEU A 762 12.27 21.98 8.30
N LEU A 763 11.60 20.94 8.80
CA LEU A 763 10.33 21.07 9.52
C LEU A 763 10.54 21.13 11.03
N LYS A 764 11.67 20.66 11.55
CA LYS A 764 11.98 20.65 12.99
C LYS A 764 11.84 22.04 13.65
N PRO A 765 12.48 23.12 13.14
CA PRO A 765 12.32 24.45 13.76
C PRO A 765 10.87 24.95 13.64
N ARG A 766 10.21 24.70 12.50
CA ARG A 766 8.83 25.13 12.27
C ARG A 766 7.83 24.44 13.20
N LEU A 767 8.07 23.17 13.52
CA LEU A 767 7.32 22.42 14.52
C LEU A 767 7.55 22.97 15.92
N GLU A 768 8.80 23.33 16.25
CA GLU A 768 9.12 23.93 17.56
C GLU A 768 8.44 25.29 17.72
N ASP A 769 8.45 26.14 16.68
CA ASP A 769 7.74 27.43 16.67
C ASP A 769 6.23 27.26 16.85
N MET A 770 5.63 26.29 16.14
CA MET A 770 4.21 25.95 16.29
C MET A 770 3.91 25.53 17.74
N LEU A 771 4.69 24.60 18.29
CA LEU A 771 4.46 24.08 19.64
C LEU A 771 4.65 25.18 20.69
N ALA A 772 5.65 26.04 20.54
CA ALA A 772 5.86 27.20 21.39
C ALA A 772 4.67 28.17 21.33
N ALA A 773 4.13 28.44 20.13
CA ALA A 773 2.96 29.30 19.96
C ALA A 773 1.68 28.73 20.60
N GLN A 774 1.58 27.41 20.68
CA GLN A 774 0.51 26.68 21.39
C GLN A 774 0.75 26.59 22.91
N GLY A 775 1.90 27.07 23.38
CA GLY A 775 2.26 27.11 24.80
C GLY A 775 2.89 25.83 25.33
N TRP A 776 3.35 24.91 24.48
CA TRP A 776 4.10 23.73 24.94
C TRP A 776 5.46 24.14 25.50
N VAL A 777 5.90 23.47 26.56
CA VAL A 777 7.18 23.73 27.22
C VAL A 777 7.84 22.43 27.63
N GLU A 778 9.13 22.47 27.88
CA GLU A 778 9.83 21.32 28.43
C GLU A 778 9.45 21.15 29.91
N LEU A 779 9.05 19.95 30.29
CA LEU A 779 8.75 19.57 31.67
C LEU A 779 9.54 18.32 32.04
N ALA A 780 10.34 18.42 33.11
CA ALA A 780 11.01 17.28 33.70
C ALA A 780 10.01 16.36 34.44
N SER A 781 10.46 15.15 34.78
CA SER A 781 9.65 14.22 35.58
C SER A 781 9.20 14.86 36.92
N PRO A 782 7.91 14.78 37.30
CA PRO A 782 7.45 15.24 38.60
C PRO A 782 7.88 14.33 39.76
N LEU A 783 8.40 13.14 39.45
CA LEU A 783 8.88 12.20 40.47
C LEU A 783 10.29 12.56 40.90
N ALA A 784 10.54 12.64 42.21
CA ALA A 784 11.90 12.69 42.76
C ALA A 784 12.70 11.43 42.38
N GLU A 785 14.03 11.48 42.56
CA GLU A 785 14.87 10.29 42.44
C GLU A 785 14.33 9.18 43.36
N GLY A 786 14.01 8.03 42.76
CA GLY A 786 13.42 6.92 43.50
C GLY A 786 14.36 6.33 44.55
N PRO A 787 13.81 5.63 45.56
CA PRO A 787 14.60 5.05 46.64
C PRO A 787 15.70 4.12 46.13
N SER A 788 16.91 4.21 46.72
CA SER A 788 18.10 3.48 46.27
C SER A 788 18.02 1.96 46.51
N ARG A 789 17.11 1.51 47.37
CA ARG A 789 16.94 0.09 47.70
C ARG A 789 16.21 -0.64 46.57
N ARG A 790 16.97 -1.39 45.77
CA ARG A 790 16.40 -2.42 44.91
C ARG A 790 15.86 -3.54 45.80
N GLY A 791 14.54 -3.68 45.89
CA GLY A 791 13.93 -4.93 46.36
C GLY A 791 14.48 -6.09 45.52
N HIS A 792 14.84 -7.20 46.16
CA HIS A 792 15.34 -8.37 45.45
C HIS A 792 14.23 -8.92 44.55
N PRO A 793 14.42 -8.95 43.21
CA PRO A 793 13.42 -9.55 42.34
C PRO A 793 13.37 -11.06 42.63
N ARG A 794 12.21 -11.59 43.01
CA ARG A 794 11.97 -13.03 43.00
C ARG A 794 11.71 -13.44 41.55
N PRO A 795 12.64 -14.10 40.84
CA PRO A 795 12.51 -14.36 39.43
C PRO A 795 11.66 -15.60 39.21
N LYS A 796 10.40 -15.44 38.77
CA LYS A 796 9.63 -16.54 38.14
C LYS A 796 8.72 -16.11 36.98
N HIS A 797 8.55 -14.82 36.70
CA HIS A 797 7.59 -14.37 35.69
C HIS A 797 8.29 -13.47 34.69
N ALA A 798 8.66 -14.04 33.54
CA ALA A 798 8.97 -13.23 32.36
C ALA A 798 7.69 -12.49 31.94
N PRO A 799 7.76 -11.20 31.55
CA PRO A 799 6.59 -10.50 31.05
C PRO A 799 5.99 -11.28 29.87
N ALA A 800 4.70 -11.62 29.97
CA ALA A 800 3.99 -12.27 28.88
C ALA A 800 3.97 -11.33 27.66
N ALA A 801 4.34 -11.86 26.50
CA ALA A 801 4.31 -11.10 25.26
C ALA A 801 2.89 -10.60 24.99
N THR A 802 2.70 -9.28 24.95
CA THR A 802 1.40 -8.67 24.64
C THR A 802 1.40 -8.11 23.22
N LEU A 803 0.31 -8.34 22.49
CA LEU A 803 0.06 -7.70 21.20
C LEU A 803 -0.31 -6.23 21.43
N LEU A 804 0.60 -5.33 21.05
CA LEU A 804 0.47 -3.88 21.26
C LEU A 804 0.40 -3.12 19.93
N GLY A 805 -0.21 -1.93 19.98
CA GLY A 805 -0.21 -0.95 18.89
C GLY A 805 -0.42 -1.54 17.48
N SER A 806 0.58 -1.35 16.61
CA SER A 806 0.52 -1.78 15.21
C SER A 806 0.37 -3.30 15.02
N ALA A 807 0.93 -4.11 15.92
CA ALA A 807 0.83 -5.57 15.84
C ALA A 807 -0.60 -6.03 16.20
N GLN A 808 -1.20 -5.41 17.22
CA GLN A 808 -2.61 -5.67 17.57
C GLN A 808 -3.55 -5.26 16.43
N ARG A 809 -3.36 -4.07 15.85
CA ARG A 809 -4.16 -3.61 14.70
C ARG A 809 -4.07 -4.57 13.52
N ARG A 810 -2.86 -5.04 13.18
CA ARG A 810 -2.66 -6.05 12.13
C ARG A 810 -3.39 -7.37 12.41
N ALA A 811 -3.33 -7.85 13.64
CA ALA A 811 -4.08 -9.05 14.05
C ALA A 811 -5.61 -8.84 13.94
N GLN A 812 -6.10 -7.66 14.32
CA GLN A 812 -7.51 -7.29 14.20
C GLN A 812 -7.96 -7.24 12.74
N LEU A 813 -7.19 -6.63 11.84
CA LEU A 813 -7.49 -6.59 10.40
C LEU A 813 -7.53 -8.00 9.79
N ALA A 814 -6.57 -8.85 10.12
CA ALA A 814 -6.57 -10.24 9.66
C ALA A 814 -7.82 -10.99 10.13
N SER A 815 -8.25 -10.76 11.38
CA SER A 815 -9.50 -11.30 11.93
C SER A 815 -10.73 -10.76 11.19
N ASN A 816 -10.79 -9.45 10.94
CA ASN A 816 -11.90 -8.80 10.21
C ASN A 816 -12.01 -9.33 8.79
N LEU A 817 -10.89 -9.43 8.06
CA LEU A 817 -10.84 -10.02 6.73
C LEU A 817 -11.32 -11.47 6.74
N GLN A 818 -10.87 -12.27 7.71
CA GLN A 818 -11.32 -13.65 7.82
C GLN A 818 -12.83 -13.75 8.08
N ARG A 819 -13.39 -12.86 8.92
CA ARG A 819 -14.85 -12.76 9.13
C ARG A 819 -15.58 -12.39 7.85
N SER A 820 -15.12 -11.38 7.12
CA SER A 820 -15.69 -10.95 5.83
C SER A 820 -15.61 -12.06 4.78
N LEU A 821 -14.47 -12.73 4.62
CA LEU A 821 -14.30 -13.86 3.71
C LEU A 821 -15.23 -15.03 4.05
N THR A 822 -15.38 -15.34 5.34
CA THR A 822 -16.29 -16.40 5.81
C THR A 822 -17.75 -16.03 5.49
N HIS A 823 -18.13 -14.77 5.67
CA HIS A 823 -19.45 -14.27 5.29
C HIS A 823 -19.68 -14.39 3.77
N ILE A 824 -18.75 -13.91 2.94
CA ILE A 824 -18.82 -14.02 1.48
C ILE A 824 -18.89 -15.49 1.03
N ASP A 825 -18.11 -16.38 1.61
CA ASP A 825 -18.16 -17.81 1.28
C ASP A 825 -19.51 -18.44 1.61
N LYS A 826 -20.13 -18.04 2.72
CA LYS A 826 -21.49 -18.47 3.08
C LYS A 826 -22.52 -17.93 2.07
N THR A 827 -22.42 -16.66 1.72
CA THR A 827 -23.30 -16.00 0.72
C THR A 827 -23.16 -16.66 -0.65
N LEU A 828 -21.93 -16.90 -1.11
CA LEU A 828 -21.67 -17.59 -2.38
C LEU A 828 -22.23 -19.01 -2.39
N ARG A 829 -21.99 -19.81 -1.33
CA ARG A 829 -22.56 -21.17 -1.23
C ARG A 829 -24.08 -21.17 -1.28
N SER A 830 -24.72 -20.21 -0.62
CA SER A 830 -26.18 -20.02 -0.69
C SER A 830 -26.63 -19.67 -2.10
N TRP A 831 -25.95 -18.71 -2.74
CA TRP A 831 -26.27 -18.22 -4.08
C TRP A 831 -26.11 -19.29 -5.17
N PHE A 832 -25.12 -20.19 -5.02
CA PHE A 832 -24.90 -21.33 -5.92
C PHE A 832 -25.95 -22.43 -5.82
N ARG A 833 -26.63 -22.56 -4.68
CA ARG A 833 -27.44 -23.73 -4.38
C ARG A 833 -28.63 -23.84 -5.33
N GLY A 834 -28.61 -24.85 -6.20
CA GLY A 834 -29.70 -25.14 -7.15
C GLY A 834 -29.79 -24.18 -8.35
N ARG A 835 -28.78 -23.33 -8.57
CA ARG A 835 -28.77 -22.33 -9.64
C ARG A 835 -28.03 -22.83 -10.88
N ASP A 836 -28.58 -22.57 -12.07
CA ASP A 836 -27.85 -22.78 -13.32
C ASP A 836 -26.89 -21.61 -13.60
N LEU A 837 -25.59 -21.91 -13.56
CA LEU A 837 -24.52 -20.94 -13.74
C LEU A 837 -24.29 -20.54 -15.21
N ARG A 838 -24.93 -21.23 -16.15
CA ARG A 838 -24.88 -20.90 -17.58
C ARG A 838 -25.88 -19.81 -17.96
N GLN A 839 -26.83 -19.48 -17.07
CA GLN A 839 -27.93 -18.55 -17.33
C GLN A 839 -28.02 -17.41 -16.30
N VAL A 840 -26.91 -17.04 -15.67
CA VAL A 840 -26.88 -15.97 -14.67
C VAL A 840 -27.30 -14.64 -15.30
N SER A 841 -28.28 -13.95 -14.71
CA SER A 841 -28.77 -12.64 -15.16
C SER A 841 -28.09 -11.47 -14.42
N GLN A 842 -28.26 -10.24 -14.90
CA GLN A 842 -27.72 -9.06 -14.19
C GLN A 842 -28.39 -8.86 -12.82
N SER A 843 -29.69 -9.12 -12.70
CA SER A 843 -30.41 -8.98 -11.43
C SER A 843 -29.93 -10.01 -10.38
N ASP A 844 -29.46 -11.18 -10.81
CA ASP A 844 -28.83 -12.16 -9.92
C ASP A 844 -27.49 -11.68 -9.37
N VAL A 845 -26.72 -10.96 -10.20
CA VAL A 845 -25.45 -10.33 -9.83
C VAL A 845 -25.70 -9.18 -8.85
N ASP A 846 -26.66 -8.32 -9.15
CA ASP A 846 -27.00 -7.18 -8.30
C ASP A 846 -27.49 -7.65 -6.92
N ARG A 847 -28.32 -8.71 -6.89
CA ARG A 847 -28.76 -9.33 -5.64
C ARG A 847 -27.62 -9.97 -4.86
N LEU A 848 -26.67 -10.62 -5.53
CA LEU A 848 -25.48 -11.17 -4.88
C LEU A 848 -24.65 -10.08 -4.19
N TYR A 849 -24.42 -8.94 -4.84
CA TYR A 849 -23.73 -7.82 -4.19
C TYR A 849 -24.54 -7.25 -3.03
N ALA A 850 -25.86 -7.07 -3.20
CA ALA A 850 -26.72 -6.60 -2.13
C ALA A 850 -26.69 -7.54 -0.91
N GLU A 851 -26.78 -8.87 -1.10
CA GLU A 851 -26.69 -9.85 -0.02
C GLU A 851 -25.30 -9.85 0.65
N ALA A 852 -24.23 -9.82 -0.15
CA ALA A 852 -22.86 -9.79 0.32
C ALA A 852 -22.53 -8.53 1.15
N LEU A 853 -23.21 -7.43 0.86
CA LEU A 853 -23.03 -6.14 1.54
C LEU A 853 -24.15 -5.84 2.54
N GLY A 854 -25.11 -6.74 2.77
CA GLY A 854 -26.24 -6.49 3.67
C GLY A 854 -27.14 -5.33 3.23
N ALA A 855 -27.62 -5.39 1.99
CA ALA A 855 -28.45 -4.40 1.30
C ALA A 855 -27.81 -3.02 1.06
N ARG A 856 -26.49 -2.89 1.26
CA ARG A 856 -25.72 -1.68 0.95
C ARG A 856 -25.20 -1.75 -0.49
N GLU A 857 -25.08 -0.59 -1.13
CA GLU A 857 -24.53 -0.51 -2.49
C GLU A 857 -22.99 -0.63 -2.53
N HIS A 858 -22.32 -0.32 -1.41
CA HIS A 858 -20.85 -0.21 -1.36
C HIS A 858 -20.26 -0.85 -0.09
N PRO A 859 -19.06 -1.47 -0.18
CA PRO A 859 -18.31 -1.89 0.99
C PRO A 859 -17.91 -0.68 1.85
N ARG A 860 -17.82 -0.88 3.17
CA ARG A 860 -17.43 0.15 4.16
C ARG A 860 -16.05 -0.08 4.75
N THR A 861 -15.57 -1.31 4.73
CA THR A 861 -14.26 -1.68 5.25
C THR A 861 -13.39 -2.27 4.16
N GLU A 862 -12.07 -2.17 4.33
CA GLU A 862 -11.10 -2.76 3.42
C GLU A 862 -11.29 -4.27 3.35
N SER A 863 -11.55 -4.89 4.49
CA SER A 863 -11.89 -6.30 4.62
C SER A 863 -13.12 -6.69 3.79
N GLU A 864 -14.18 -5.88 3.78
CA GLU A 864 -15.36 -6.10 2.94
C GLU A 864 -15.00 -5.99 1.46
N LEU A 865 -14.20 -5.01 1.03
CA LEU A 865 -13.80 -4.90 -0.37
C LEU A 865 -12.94 -6.06 -0.84
N GLN A 866 -11.89 -6.39 -0.09
CA GLN A 866 -11.02 -7.53 -0.39
C GLN A 866 -11.85 -8.81 -0.45
N ALA A 867 -12.84 -8.98 0.44
CA ALA A 867 -13.73 -10.13 0.38
C ALA A 867 -14.65 -10.11 -0.86
N VAL A 868 -15.18 -8.95 -1.25
CA VAL A 868 -16.04 -8.81 -2.45
C VAL A 868 -15.27 -8.98 -3.76
N GLN A 869 -13.96 -8.71 -3.80
CA GLN A 869 -13.11 -9.07 -4.94
C GLN A 869 -13.17 -10.57 -5.30
N ARG A 870 -13.49 -11.43 -4.32
CA ARG A 870 -13.72 -12.85 -4.55
C ARG A 870 -14.99 -13.09 -5.38
N ILE A 871 -16.06 -12.32 -5.15
CA ILE A 871 -17.27 -12.32 -5.98
C ILE A 871 -16.91 -11.86 -7.40
N ASP A 872 -16.19 -10.75 -7.53
CA ASP A 872 -15.79 -10.26 -8.85
C ASP A 872 -14.96 -11.30 -9.63
N GLY A 873 -13.98 -11.91 -8.97
CA GLY A 873 -13.11 -12.92 -9.57
C GLY A 873 -13.90 -14.11 -10.11
N LEU A 874 -14.87 -14.58 -9.32
CA LEU A 874 -15.80 -15.63 -9.72
C LEU A 874 -16.70 -15.19 -10.90
N LEU A 875 -17.33 -14.02 -10.82
CA LEU A 875 -18.23 -13.54 -11.88
C LEU A 875 -17.49 -13.32 -13.20
N ARG A 876 -16.24 -12.82 -13.15
CA ARG A 876 -15.37 -12.70 -14.33
C ARG A 876 -14.95 -14.07 -14.87
N TRP A 877 -14.79 -15.08 -14.02
CA TRP A 877 -14.55 -16.45 -14.46
C TRP A 877 -15.81 -17.03 -15.14
N LEU A 878 -16.99 -16.89 -14.53
CA LEU A 878 -18.28 -17.34 -15.09
C LEU A 878 -18.58 -16.68 -16.44
N LYS A 879 -18.44 -15.35 -16.52
CA LYS A 879 -18.63 -14.58 -17.75
C LYS A 879 -17.76 -15.11 -18.89
N ARG A 880 -16.49 -15.42 -18.62
CA ARG A 880 -15.57 -15.99 -19.61
C ARG A 880 -15.89 -17.45 -19.94
N ARG A 881 -16.17 -18.27 -18.94
CA ARG A 881 -16.40 -19.72 -19.10
C ARG A 881 -17.67 -20.04 -19.88
N TYR A 882 -18.72 -19.23 -19.71
CA TYR A 882 -20.05 -19.44 -20.28
C TYR A 882 -20.49 -18.34 -21.25
N ALA A 883 -19.57 -17.47 -21.68
CA ALA A 883 -19.85 -16.38 -22.64
C ALA A 883 -21.03 -15.46 -22.25
N LEU A 884 -21.15 -15.11 -20.96
CA LEU A 884 -22.25 -14.29 -20.42
C LEU A 884 -22.03 -12.79 -20.73
N ASN A 885 -22.02 -12.43 -22.01
CA ASN A 885 -21.65 -11.09 -22.48
C ASN A 885 -22.59 -9.98 -21.99
N HIS A 886 -23.85 -10.33 -21.69
CA HIS A 886 -24.85 -9.44 -21.13
C HIS A 886 -24.56 -8.95 -19.70
N LEU A 887 -23.70 -9.65 -18.95
CA LEU A 887 -23.35 -9.25 -17.57
C LEU A 887 -22.47 -8.01 -17.55
N ARG A 888 -22.90 -6.99 -16.82
CA ARG A 888 -22.18 -5.76 -16.52
C ARG A 888 -21.47 -5.93 -15.18
N LEU A 889 -20.16 -6.16 -15.26
CA LEU A 889 -19.31 -6.32 -14.08
C LEU A 889 -18.49 -5.04 -13.87
N PRO A 890 -18.24 -4.63 -12.61
CA PRO A 890 -17.39 -3.47 -12.33
C PRO A 890 -16.00 -3.67 -12.95
N ALA A 891 -15.41 -2.55 -13.38
CA ALA A 891 -14.09 -2.50 -14.00
C ALA A 891 -12.98 -2.74 -12.96
N SER A 892 -12.94 -3.93 -12.38
CA SER A 892 -11.93 -4.38 -11.42
C SER A 892 -11.76 -3.49 -10.19
N ARG A 893 -12.37 -3.92 -9.08
CA ARG A 893 -12.09 -3.40 -7.74
C ARG A 893 -10.69 -3.80 -7.28
N SER A 894 -9.65 -3.03 -7.61
CA SER A 894 -8.27 -3.32 -7.20
C SER A 894 -7.80 -2.28 -6.19
N LEU A 895 -7.42 -2.75 -5.00
CA LEU A 895 -6.64 -1.98 -4.04
C LEU A 895 -5.18 -2.06 -4.47
N ALA A 896 -4.68 -1.03 -5.13
CA ALA A 896 -3.24 -0.83 -5.26
C ALA A 896 -2.94 0.66 -5.12
N ALA A 897 -3.13 1.19 -3.91
CA ALA A 897 -2.22 2.22 -3.45
C ALA A 897 -0.99 1.46 -2.95
N THR A 898 0.16 1.65 -3.59
CA THR A 898 1.46 1.30 -3.00
C THR A 898 2.01 2.55 -2.30
N PRO A 899 1.65 2.83 -1.04
CA PRO A 899 2.53 3.60 -0.19
C PRO A 899 3.74 2.74 0.19
N VAL A 900 4.85 3.40 0.49
CA VAL A 900 6.11 2.77 0.89
C VAL A 900 5.87 1.96 2.17
N ASP A 901 6.13 0.65 2.10
CA ASP A 901 6.12 -0.27 3.24
C ASP A 901 7.19 0.15 4.24
N HIS A 902 6.86 1.03 5.18
CA HIS A 902 7.79 1.38 6.24
C HIS A 902 7.74 0.34 7.36
N ARG A 903 8.73 -0.56 7.40
CA ARG A 903 8.80 -1.65 8.38
C ARG A 903 9.47 -1.15 9.67
N GLN A 904 9.25 -1.85 10.78
CA GLN A 904 9.94 -1.56 12.06
C GLN A 904 11.48 -1.56 11.96
N GLY A 905 12.07 -2.08 10.87
CA GLY A 905 13.52 -2.04 10.60
C GLY A 905 14.01 -0.84 9.80
N ASP A 906 13.14 0.07 9.35
CA ASP A 906 13.51 1.12 8.40
C ASP A 906 14.41 2.20 9.01
N LEU A 907 14.24 2.53 10.29
CA LEU A 907 15.15 3.46 11.00
C LEU A 907 16.56 2.87 11.07
N LEU A 908 16.68 1.55 11.24
CA LEU A 908 17.97 0.86 11.18
C LEU A 908 18.56 0.94 9.76
N GLN A 909 17.77 0.75 8.72
CA GLN A 909 18.23 0.89 7.32
C GLN A 909 18.71 2.31 7.01
N LEU A 910 18.02 3.33 7.51
CA LEU A 910 18.44 4.73 7.37
C LEU A 910 19.79 4.99 8.06
N SER A 911 19.99 4.41 9.25
CA SER A 911 21.28 4.45 9.96
C SER A 911 22.40 3.79 9.16
N LEU A 912 22.14 2.58 8.62
CA LEU A 912 23.10 1.86 7.77
C LEU A 912 23.45 2.64 6.51
N TRP A 913 22.48 3.25 5.84
CA TRP A 913 22.71 4.09 4.67
C TRP A 913 23.62 5.30 5.00
N ARG A 914 23.41 5.98 6.13
CA ARG A 914 24.28 7.09 6.56
C ARG A 914 25.71 6.62 6.84
N ASN A 915 25.86 5.46 7.48
CA ASN A 915 27.18 4.88 7.74
C ASN A 915 27.89 4.53 6.43
N LEU A 916 27.17 3.97 5.46
CA LEU A 916 27.69 3.68 4.12
C LEU A 916 28.11 4.96 3.40
N ARG A 917 27.31 6.02 3.46
CA ARG A 917 27.64 7.34 2.92
C ARG A 917 28.89 7.93 3.58
N ALA A 918 28.98 7.92 4.90
CA ALA A 918 30.15 8.43 5.63
C ALA A 918 31.43 7.64 5.29
N ALA A 919 31.32 6.32 5.18
CA ALA A 919 32.43 5.47 4.74
C ALA A 919 32.86 5.81 3.31
N PHE A 920 31.90 6.05 2.40
CA PHE A 920 32.18 6.46 1.02
C PHE A 920 32.85 7.84 0.96
N GLU A 921 32.36 8.83 1.71
CA GLU A 921 32.99 10.15 1.84
C GLU A 921 34.43 10.05 2.36
N ALA A 922 34.69 9.18 3.35
CA ALA A 922 36.04 8.93 3.84
C ALA A 922 36.97 8.33 2.77
N ILE A 923 36.46 7.42 1.93
CA ILE A 923 37.20 6.87 0.78
C ILE A 923 37.54 7.99 -0.22
N LEU A 924 36.57 8.84 -0.57
CA LEU A 924 36.78 9.97 -1.47
C LEU A 924 37.86 10.93 -0.94
N HIS A 925 37.79 11.27 0.35
CA HIS A 925 38.77 12.13 1.01
C HIS A 925 40.17 11.52 1.05
N GLN A 926 40.30 10.23 1.39
CA GLN A 926 41.59 9.54 1.38
C GLN A 926 42.19 9.50 -0.03
N ARG A 927 41.38 9.23 -1.04
CA ARG A 927 41.83 9.21 -2.44
C ARG A 927 42.26 10.59 -2.92
N ALA A 928 41.49 11.63 -2.62
CA ALA A 928 41.85 13.01 -2.95
C ALA A 928 43.21 13.41 -2.34
N ARG A 929 43.48 13.00 -1.10
CA ARG A 929 44.78 13.22 -0.45
C ARG A 929 45.93 12.43 -1.09
N ARG A 930 45.66 11.21 -1.56
CA ARG A 930 46.66 10.34 -2.21
C ARG A 930 46.91 10.69 -3.68
N ASN A 931 46.10 11.58 -4.25
CA ASN A 931 46.14 11.97 -5.66
C ASN A 931 46.11 10.76 -6.63
N ALA A 932 45.44 9.69 -6.23
CA ALA A 932 45.40 8.44 -6.98
C ALA A 932 44.47 8.57 -8.19
N ARG A 933 45.01 8.40 -9.40
CA ARG A 933 44.19 8.36 -10.63
C ARG A 933 43.45 7.03 -10.73
N LEU A 934 42.13 7.10 -10.85
CA LEU A 934 41.29 5.95 -11.13
C LEU A 934 41.26 5.65 -12.63
N THR A 935 41.04 4.38 -12.97
CA THR A 935 40.67 4.00 -14.34
C THR A 935 39.28 4.57 -14.67
N PRO A 936 38.94 4.76 -15.95
CA PRO A 936 37.61 5.23 -16.36
C PRO A 936 36.47 4.38 -15.79
N VAL A 937 36.65 3.06 -15.71
CA VAL A 937 35.66 2.13 -15.14
C VAL A 937 35.48 2.38 -13.63
N SER A 938 36.57 2.57 -12.89
CA SER A 938 36.50 2.89 -11.46
C SER A 938 35.93 4.28 -11.19
N GLN A 939 36.19 5.27 -12.06
CA GLN A 939 35.57 6.58 -11.99
C GLN A 939 34.05 6.50 -12.19
N LEU A 940 33.61 5.71 -13.19
CA LEU A 940 32.20 5.48 -13.44
C LEU A 940 31.54 4.75 -12.27
N ALA A 941 32.14 3.68 -11.77
CA ALA A 941 31.63 2.94 -10.61
C ALA A 941 31.49 3.84 -9.37
N GLU A 942 32.50 4.68 -9.11
CA GLU A 942 32.44 5.64 -8.01
C GLU A 942 31.36 6.71 -8.23
N ALA A 943 31.23 7.24 -9.44
CA ALA A 943 30.18 8.20 -9.77
C ALA A 943 28.78 7.59 -9.62
N LEU A 944 28.60 6.32 -9.98
CA LEU A 944 27.35 5.59 -9.82
C LEU A 944 27.01 5.31 -8.35
N VAL A 945 27.99 4.87 -7.55
CA VAL A 945 27.81 4.70 -6.10
C VAL A 945 27.47 6.04 -5.45
N GLY A 946 28.16 7.12 -5.83
CA GLY A 946 27.83 8.47 -5.40
C GLY A 946 26.39 8.83 -5.79
N LEU A 947 26.02 8.67 -7.06
CA LEU A 947 24.68 8.98 -7.54
C LEU A 947 23.61 8.24 -6.72
N VAL A 948 23.73 6.94 -6.47
CA VAL A 948 22.78 6.18 -5.64
C VAL A 948 22.74 6.70 -4.19
N LEU A 949 23.91 6.93 -3.58
CA LEU A 949 24.00 7.37 -2.18
C LEU A 949 23.46 8.79 -1.96
N TYR A 950 23.59 9.69 -2.94
CA TYR A 950 23.20 11.10 -2.80
C TYR A 950 21.85 11.45 -3.45
N SER A 951 21.41 10.72 -4.49
CA SER A 951 20.18 11.06 -5.23
C SER A 951 18.92 10.42 -4.66
N PHE A 952 19.04 9.40 -3.81
CA PHE A 952 17.91 8.61 -3.27
C PHE A 952 17.08 7.88 -4.34
N VAL A 953 17.52 7.87 -5.60
CA VAL A 953 16.90 7.06 -6.66
C VAL A 953 17.26 5.60 -6.42
N CYS A 954 16.31 4.88 -5.83
CA CYS A 954 16.47 3.48 -5.44
C CYS A 954 15.72 2.51 -6.36
N ASP A 955 15.08 3.00 -7.43
CA ASP A 955 14.43 2.15 -8.41
C ASP A 955 15.47 1.24 -9.11
N PRO A 956 15.36 -0.10 -8.98
CA PRO A 956 16.37 -1.01 -9.52
C PRO A 956 16.55 -0.89 -11.04
N ARG A 957 15.51 -0.48 -11.79
CA ARG A 957 15.60 -0.31 -13.24
C ARG A 957 16.32 0.98 -13.60
N ALA A 958 16.07 2.06 -12.85
CA ALA A 958 16.82 3.30 -12.99
C ALA A 958 18.31 3.07 -12.69
N VAL A 959 18.63 2.38 -11.58
CA VAL A 959 20.01 2.03 -11.21
C VAL A 959 20.66 1.10 -12.24
N ALA A 960 19.93 0.10 -12.76
CA ALA A 960 20.44 -0.78 -13.81
C ALA A 960 20.70 -0.02 -15.12
N GLY A 961 19.80 0.87 -15.53
CA GLY A 961 20.01 1.72 -16.71
C GLY A 961 21.28 2.58 -16.56
N LEU A 962 21.54 3.15 -15.39
CA LEU A 962 22.75 3.93 -15.17
C LEU A 962 24.06 3.14 -15.42
N LEU A 963 24.04 1.81 -15.30
CA LEU A 963 25.17 0.94 -15.62
C LEU A 963 25.38 0.75 -17.13
N GLU A 964 24.38 1.05 -17.96
CA GLU A 964 24.42 0.94 -19.42
C GLU A 964 24.59 2.32 -20.07
N PRO A 965 25.79 2.67 -20.60
CA PRO A 965 26.07 4.00 -21.15
C PRO A 965 25.14 4.44 -22.29
N SER A 966 24.50 3.50 -22.99
CA SER A 966 23.54 3.77 -24.07
C SER A 966 22.17 4.24 -23.58
N THR A 967 21.87 4.04 -22.29
CA THR A 967 20.55 4.33 -21.72
C THR A 967 20.51 5.66 -20.98
N TRP A 968 21.59 6.45 -20.97
CA TRP A 968 21.58 7.77 -20.38
C TRP A 968 22.45 8.76 -21.16
N ARG A 969 22.14 10.05 -20.99
CA ARG A 969 22.97 11.14 -21.52
C ARG A 969 22.91 12.35 -20.60
N LEU A 970 23.96 13.15 -20.62
CA LEU A 970 23.96 14.47 -20.00
C LEU A 970 23.41 15.49 -20.99
N VAL A 971 22.36 16.20 -20.58
CA VAL A 971 21.71 17.25 -21.36
C VAL A 971 21.94 18.57 -20.66
N HIS A 972 22.65 19.48 -21.32
CA HIS A 972 22.72 20.85 -20.85
C HIS A 972 21.48 21.62 -21.30
N VAL A 973 20.70 22.09 -20.33
CA VAL A 973 19.53 22.95 -20.58
C VAL A 973 19.93 24.38 -20.21
N PRO A 974 20.02 25.31 -21.18
CA PRO A 974 20.41 26.69 -20.92
C PRO A 974 19.55 27.33 -19.82
N GLY A 975 20.20 27.97 -18.84
CA GLY A 975 19.52 28.61 -17.69
C GLY A 975 19.04 27.66 -16.59
N LEU A 976 19.07 26.33 -16.82
CA LEU A 976 18.60 25.32 -15.89
C LEU A 976 19.73 24.38 -15.41
N GLY A 977 20.80 24.20 -16.20
CA GLY A 977 22.00 23.45 -15.83
C GLY A 977 22.16 22.13 -16.60
N ILE A 978 22.97 21.23 -16.06
CA ILE A 978 23.24 19.91 -16.66
C ILE A 978 22.33 18.87 -15.99
N TYR A 979 21.53 18.18 -16.80
CA TYR A 979 20.61 17.14 -16.38
C TYR A 979 21.10 15.77 -16.84
N LEU A 980 20.87 14.76 -16.03
CA LEU A 980 21.01 13.37 -16.44
C LEU A 980 19.67 12.87 -16.98
N GLU A 981 19.59 12.66 -18.29
CA GLU A 981 18.43 12.06 -18.93
C GLU A 981 18.64 10.55 -18.99
N LEU A 982 17.73 9.78 -18.37
CA LEU A 982 17.70 8.34 -18.44
C LEU A 982 16.63 7.88 -19.45
N ARG A 983 17.05 7.21 -20.51
CA ARG A 983 16.18 6.44 -21.40
C ARG A 983 15.82 5.13 -20.73
N GLN A 984 14.68 5.10 -20.06
CA GLN A 984 14.06 3.83 -19.74
C GLN A 984 13.59 3.18 -21.05
N LEU A 985 14.25 2.12 -21.47
CA LEU A 985 13.72 1.22 -22.49
C LEU A 985 12.48 0.56 -21.90
N TRP A 986 11.31 1.14 -22.19
CA TRP A 986 10.06 0.43 -21.99
C TRP A 986 10.08 -0.79 -22.92
N PRO A 987 9.74 -2.00 -22.45
CA PRO A 987 9.77 -3.17 -23.30
C PRO A 987 8.90 -2.90 -24.54
N ASN A 988 9.47 -3.12 -25.71
CA ASN A 988 8.77 -3.04 -26.98
C ASN A 988 7.49 -3.88 -26.92
N HIS A 989 6.53 -3.49 -27.75
CA HIS A 989 5.17 -4.05 -27.83
C HIS A 989 5.14 -5.59 -27.77
N ASP A 990 6.15 -6.27 -28.34
CA ASP A 990 6.21 -7.73 -28.42
C ASP A 990 6.72 -8.44 -27.14
N GLU A 991 7.69 -7.87 -26.41
CA GLU A 991 8.07 -8.39 -25.07
C GLU A 991 6.97 -8.12 -24.02
N ALA A 992 6.18 -7.06 -24.24
CA ALA A 992 5.05 -6.72 -23.39
C ALA A 992 3.84 -7.67 -23.58
N VAL A 993 3.73 -8.37 -24.70
CA VAL A 993 2.65 -9.34 -24.98
C VAL A 993 3.01 -10.74 -24.50
N ASN A 994 4.28 -11.13 -24.59
CA ASN A 994 4.73 -12.49 -24.23
C ASN A 994 5.17 -12.67 -22.76
N ARG A 995 5.50 -11.58 -22.03
CA ARG A 995 5.58 -11.63 -20.56
C ARG A 995 4.19 -11.50 -19.91
#